data_AF-A0AAE4TWG1-F1
#
_entry.id   AF-A0AAE4TWG1-F1
#
_cell.length_a   1.000
_cell.length_b   1.000
_cell.length_c   1.000
_cell.angle_alpha   90.00
_cell.angle_beta   90.00
_cell.angle_gamma   90.00
#
_symmetry.space_group_name_H-M   'P 1'
#
loop_
_entity.id
_entity.type
_entity.pdbx_description
1 polymer ?
#
loop_
_entity_poly.entity_id
_entity_poly.type
_entity_poly.pdbx_seq_one_letter_code
_entity_poly.pdbx_strand_id
1 'polypeptide(L)'
;MIFANYVFQSQTPIPLKIRVQGLAAGASFQISNQDSETLWIDRNGDFEFAAKKAKYSPFTVNVDVQPVTTPSQICVITNPNGILDPNSNLVEINCGTRFYDVKLNVFGISNSATGALRVRNGSVDTLAVTADGTHTFSAQVPDLGNYSVTILSHPNKHRCTLEPLPPASGTINGGPVTLNVNCLSLLSSVPADQTVLTPNDTIRFTFSKSVEPWSCSFTVPTPVPPAGACSADLSGSADPIAAADYSGDTVTVRPNPSWPTGLNQCIQLSGCREAVTNRPFRITSPTRFSVGAQIKYVTAGGVAAGTCDTVANACSGIQYAVSQCNTVSPCFVMVSGGIYPVNAISDRVLLIDKLQLLGGFSSDFQNRDIDAYQTVIRDDLGAGGCGSSEVTSCAAIAGGTITVNSNIIIQGFTIVTNPFNPWSTGIWLDNINTGANSLIIDKNRILGSTNSISPYGLFIVRSGIYVSNIRPNLVLTENYIVGGSGNSQSVGIRILNNTEGVLNKNWISGASHVNLNDGLDFSLAISINNPAVNTTQSLKIINNVLNGYHETAATPVSAVSSAGIQALAINSSNFILIHNTIFGGEGTSRSFGIHHQAVGNLNVILLNNQIVSNPLATSRICAKYDVNPVNNLSNINGNNFFGCSVPVETSTNSFRVCGPEPGILREAFGCTTLLTNVSDANFNHDPIFRAATNDQDVFRLDQNSKCNSVYGGFDPGYPPPIPLLYQFDLLGNARSQNSSASVPAGSFGYSIGAMEFDGVCDP
;
A
#
# COMPACT_ATOMS: atom_id res chain seq x y z
N MET A 1 88.48 -27.08 16.60
CA MET A 1 87.03 -27.40 16.74
C MET A 1 86.30 -26.15 17.22
N ILE A 2 85.90 -25.28 16.29
CA ILE A 2 84.50 -25.15 15.80
C ILE A 2 83.58 -24.28 16.70
N PHE A 3 83.89 -24.03 17.98
CA PHE A 3 82.97 -23.25 18.86
C PHE A 3 83.23 -21.74 18.94
N ALA A 4 84.42 -21.24 18.59
CA ALA A 4 84.72 -19.79 18.70
C ALA A 4 84.23 -18.96 17.49
N ASN A 5 83.99 -19.58 16.33
CA ASN A 5 83.50 -18.90 15.12
C ASN A 5 81.97 -18.79 15.03
N TYR A 6 81.22 -19.48 15.90
CA TYR A 6 79.75 -19.38 15.93
C TYR A 6 79.24 -18.12 16.65
N VAL A 7 80.05 -17.52 17.54
CA VAL A 7 79.62 -16.36 18.36
C VAL A 7 79.87 -15.02 17.64
N PHE A 8 80.91 -14.92 16.79
CA PHE A 8 81.24 -13.67 16.10
C PHE A 8 80.51 -13.43 14.78
N GLN A 9 79.84 -14.43 14.20
CA GLN A 9 78.89 -14.23 13.09
C GLN A 9 77.48 -13.85 13.56
N SER A 10 77.21 -13.85 14.88
CA SER A 10 75.87 -13.66 15.46
C SER A 10 75.58 -12.22 15.92
N GLN A 11 76.51 -11.27 15.81
CA GLN A 11 76.35 -9.94 16.43
C GLN A 11 76.51 -8.75 15.49
N THR A 12 76.53 -8.93 14.16
CA THR A 12 76.42 -7.79 13.24
C THR A 12 75.09 -7.08 13.48
N PRO A 13 75.07 -5.82 13.95
CA PRO A 13 73.83 -5.11 14.17
C PRO A 13 73.10 -4.95 12.84
N ILE A 14 71.80 -5.23 12.82
CA ILE A 14 70.95 -5.15 11.63
C ILE A 14 69.99 -3.96 11.75
N PRO A 15 69.65 -3.29 10.63
CA PRO A 15 68.70 -2.19 10.64
C PRO A 15 67.26 -2.72 10.80
N LEU A 16 66.44 -1.98 11.54
CA LEU A 16 64.99 -2.14 11.55
C LEU A 16 64.43 -1.37 10.36
N LYS A 17 63.96 -2.10 9.35
CA LYS A 17 63.41 -1.55 8.12
C LYS A 17 61.92 -1.30 8.29
N ILE A 18 61.44 -0.23 7.68
CA ILE A 18 60.04 0.17 7.63
C ILE A 18 59.63 0.17 6.16
N ARG A 19 58.45 -0.35 5.84
CA ARG A 19 57.84 -0.18 4.51
C ARG A 19 56.49 0.48 4.67
N VAL A 20 56.31 1.60 3.99
CA VAL A 20 55.09 2.41 4.05
C VAL A 20 54.38 2.36 2.71
N GLN A 21 53.08 2.09 2.75
CA GLN A 21 52.21 2.07 1.58
C GLN A 21 50.90 2.82 1.87
N GLY A 22 50.29 3.42 0.84
CA GLY A 22 48.99 4.09 0.91
C GLY A 22 48.96 5.51 1.50
N LEU A 23 50.11 6.10 1.81
CA LEU A 23 50.20 7.50 2.26
C LEU A 23 49.87 8.44 1.09
N ALA A 24 48.95 9.39 1.30
CA ALA A 24 48.56 10.36 0.28
C ALA A 24 49.70 11.33 -0.07
N ALA A 25 49.67 11.86 -1.30
CA ALA A 25 50.67 12.82 -1.75
C ALA A 25 50.64 14.11 -0.92
N GLY A 26 51.81 14.55 -0.43
CA GLY A 26 51.95 15.74 0.41
C GLY A 26 51.61 15.53 1.88
N ALA A 27 51.24 14.30 2.29
CA ALA A 27 51.01 13.94 3.67
C ALA A 27 52.31 13.59 4.39
N SER A 28 52.35 13.76 5.71
CA SER A 28 53.44 13.26 6.54
C SER A 28 52.95 12.76 7.90
N PHE A 29 53.68 11.82 8.48
CA PHE A 29 53.39 11.27 9.81
C PHE A 29 54.70 10.88 10.51
N GLN A 30 54.65 10.70 11.84
CA GLN A 30 55.83 10.41 12.66
C GLN A 30 55.69 9.05 13.35
N ILE A 31 56.77 8.28 13.35
CA ILE A 31 56.87 7.02 14.10
C ILE A 31 58.03 7.07 15.09
N SER A 32 57.95 6.28 16.16
CA SER A 32 59.02 6.04 17.12
C SER A 32 59.34 4.56 17.27
N ASN A 33 60.58 4.25 17.67
CA ASN A 33 60.96 2.92 18.14
C ASN A 33 61.07 2.82 19.66
N GLN A 34 61.39 1.63 20.18
CA GLN A 34 61.52 1.35 21.62
C GLN A 34 62.59 2.16 22.36
N ASP A 35 63.49 2.83 21.64
CA ASP A 35 64.57 3.65 22.19
C ASP A 35 64.28 5.15 22.09
N SER A 36 63.02 5.51 21.80
CA SER A 36 62.57 6.89 21.57
C SER A 36 63.25 7.57 20.36
N GLU A 37 63.84 6.80 19.46
CA GLU A 37 64.27 7.31 18.16
C GLU A 37 63.04 7.52 17.28
N THR A 38 62.93 8.70 16.64
CA THR A 38 61.77 9.04 15.80
C THR A 38 62.15 9.19 14.34
N LEU A 39 61.21 8.87 13.45
CA LEU A 39 61.37 9.02 12.00
C LEU A 39 60.13 9.69 11.39
N TRP A 40 60.36 10.73 10.58
CA TRP A 40 59.32 11.36 9.76
C TRP A 40 59.20 10.66 8.42
N ILE A 41 57.96 10.34 8.03
CA ILE A 41 57.63 9.70 6.77
C ILE A 41 56.78 10.67 5.95
N ASP A 42 57.21 10.97 4.73
CA ASP A 42 56.56 11.92 3.81
C ASP A 42 56.16 11.33 2.44
N ARG A 43 56.45 10.03 2.24
CA ARG A 43 56.13 9.30 1.00
C ARG A 43 56.02 7.80 1.24
N ASN A 44 55.46 7.11 0.24
CA ASN A 44 55.47 5.64 0.20
C ASN A 44 56.87 5.13 -0.14
N GLY A 45 57.26 3.98 0.42
CA GLY A 45 58.56 3.35 0.17
C GLY A 45 59.19 2.69 1.39
N ASP A 46 60.46 2.34 1.26
CA ASP A 46 61.26 1.72 2.31
C ASP A 46 62.08 2.76 3.06
N PHE A 47 62.11 2.63 4.39
CA PHE A 47 62.85 3.47 5.31
C PHE A 47 63.58 2.61 6.35
N GLU A 48 64.48 3.19 7.12
CA GLU A 48 65.16 2.51 8.22
C GLU A 48 65.46 3.48 9.38
N PHE A 49 65.40 2.98 10.61
CA PHE A 49 65.95 3.69 11.76
C PHE A 49 67.47 3.71 11.67
N ALA A 50 68.11 4.82 12.03
CA ALA A 50 69.54 5.02 11.86
C ALA A 50 70.34 4.12 12.83
N ALA A 51 69.83 3.92 14.05
CA ALA A 51 70.44 3.02 15.02
C ALA A 51 70.21 1.55 14.67
N LYS A 52 71.27 0.85 14.27
CA LYS A 52 71.23 -0.61 14.09
C LYS A 52 71.10 -1.31 15.44
N LYS A 53 70.37 -2.42 15.46
CA LYS A 53 70.08 -3.18 16.67
C LYS A 53 70.75 -4.56 16.63
N ALA A 54 71.04 -5.10 17.81
CA ALA A 54 71.59 -6.44 17.91
C ALA A 54 70.63 -7.45 17.29
N LYS A 55 71.18 -8.40 16.54
CA LYS A 55 70.41 -9.54 16.04
C LYS A 55 69.72 -10.23 17.21
N TYR A 56 68.47 -10.64 17.02
CA TYR A 56 67.57 -11.25 17.99
C TYR A 56 67.11 -10.35 19.15
N SER A 57 67.35 -9.04 19.10
CA SER A 57 66.76 -8.10 20.05
C SER A 57 65.26 -7.86 19.77
N PRO A 58 64.45 -7.55 20.79
CA PRO A 58 63.07 -7.13 20.58
C PRO A 58 63.04 -5.72 19.96
N PHE A 59 62.05 -5.49 19.11
CA PHE A 59 61.70 -4.15 18.63
C PHE A 59 60.25 -3.79 18.97
N THR A 60 59.98 -2.49 19.04
CA THR A 60 58.63 -1.95 19.06
C THR A 60 58.60 -0.70 18.22
N VAL A 61 57.57 -0.52 17.40
CA VAL A 61 57.34 0.69 16.60
C VAL A 61 55.94 1.22 16.91
N ASN A 62 55.84 2.52 17.14
CA ASN A 62 54.59 3.23 17.39
C ASN A 62 54.42 4.35 16.36
N VAL A 63 53.16 4.71 16.07
CA VAL A 63 52.83 5.94 15.34
C VAL A 63 52.58 7.04 16.37
N ASP A 64 53.44 8.06 16.39
CA ASP A 64 53.34 9.17 17.34
C ASP A 64 52.39 10.26 16.85
N VAL A 65 52.41 10.53 15.54
CA VAL A 65 51.60 11.55 14.89
C VAL A 65 50.97 10.93 13.64
N GLN A 66 49.65 11.00 13.50
CA GLN A 66 48.92 10.57 12.31
C GLN A 66 48.94 11.66 11.21
N PRO A 67 48.82 11.29 9.92
CA PRO A 67 48.75 12.29 8.84
C PRO A 67 47.54 13.21 8.96
N VAL A 68 47.74 14.50 8.70
CA VAL A 68 46.65 15.49 8.59
C VAL A 68 46.41 15.77 7.10
N THR A 69 45.41 15.11 6.52
CA THR A 69 45.10 15.14 5.09
C THR A 69 43.61 15.37 4.85
N THR A 70 43.26 15.78 3.62
CA THR A 70 41.87 15.85 3.13
C THR A 70 41.79 15.01 1.86
N PRO A 71 41.14 13.83 1.86
CA PRO A 71 40.42 13.19 2.96
C PRO A 71 41.34 12.77 4.14
N SER A 72 40.78 12.68 5.34
CA SER A 72 41.48 12.22 6.55
C SER A 72 42.04 10.82 6.34
N GLN A 73 43.32 10.61 6.63
CA GLN A 73 43.97 9.31 6.57
C GLN A 73 44.36 8.80 7.97
N ILE A 74 44.54 7.48 8.08
CA ILE A 74 45.11 6.80 9.23
C ILE A 74 46.15 5.79 8.77
N CYS A 75 47.31 5.78 9.42
CA CYS A 75 48.39 4.82 9.23
C CYS A 75 48.41 3.83 10.39
N VAL A 76 48.41 2.54 10.07
CA VAL A 76 48.41 1.44 11.04
C VAL A 76 49.59 0.52 10.77
N ILE A 77 50.27 0.11 11.83
CA ILE A 77 51.40 -0.82 11.78
C ILE A 77 50.85 -2.25 11.89
N THR A 78 51.19 -3.14 10.95
CA THR A 78 50.68 -4.53 10.94
C THR A 78 51.43 -5.44 11.92
N ASN A 79 52.72 -5.17 12.13
CA ASN A 79 53.60 -5.90 13.03
C ASN A 79 54.37 -4.93 13.97
N PRO A 80 53.70 -4.29 14.94
CA PRO A 80 54.27 -3.22 15.75
C PRO A 80 55.35 -3.70 16.73
N ASN A 81 55.47 -5.00 16.95
CA ASN A 81 56.47 -5.59 17.82
C ASN A 81 56.93 -6.95 17.28
N GLY A 82 58.14 -7.36 17.68
CA GLY A 82 58.72 -8.61 17.23
C GLY A 82 60.18 -8.77 17.63
N ILE A 83 60.82 -9.79 17.07
CA ILE A 83 62.25 -10.06 17.23
C ILE A 83 62.95 -9.79 15.91
N LEU A 84 64.04 -9.02 15.95
CA LEU A 84 64.86 -8.71 14.78
C LEU A 84 65.70 -9.91 14.36
N ASP A 85 65.40 -10.53 13.22
CA ASP A 85 66.24 -11.54 12.55
C ASP A 85 66.53 -11.07 11.10
N PRO A 86 67.61 -11.48 10.42
CA PRO A 86 67.91 -11.05 9.05
C PRO A 86 66.82 -11.40 8.03
N ASN A 87 65.97 -12.38 8.34
CA ASN A 87 64.82 -12.74 7.51
C ASN A 87 63.51 -12.05 7.95
N SER A 88 63.51 -11.35 9.10
CA SER A 88 62.35 -10.72 9.72
C SER A 88 62.75 -9.40 10.40
N ASN A 89 63.18 -8.42 9.59
CA ASN A 89 63.56 -7.08 10.06
C ASN A 89 62.73 -5.95 9.42
N LEU A 90 61.57 -6.29 8.85
CA LEU A 90 60.68 -5.35 8.17
C LEU A 90 59.41 -5.14 8.98
N VAL A 91 59.09 -3.88 9.27
CA VAL A 91 57.81 -3.44 9.81
C VAL A 91 57.01 -2.79 8.70
N GLU A 92 55.78 -3.25 8.51
CA GLU A 92 54.90 -2.72 7.47
C GLU A 92 53.89 -1.75 8.08
N ILE A 93 53.75 -0.58 7.43
CA ILE A 93 52.81 0.46 7.79
C ILE A 93 51.90 0.71 6.59
N ASN A 94 50.61 0.51 6.80
CA ASN A 94 49.60 0.72 5.79
C ASN A 94 48.77 1.95 6.17
N CYS A 95 48.78 2.94 5.30
CA CYS A 95 47.96 4.13 5.41
C CYS A 95 46.73 4.01 4.51
N GLY A 96 45.59 4.49 4.98
CA GLY A 96 44.35 4.48 4.22
C GLY A 96 43.41 5.60 4.66
N THR A 97 42.38 5.87 3.85
CA THR A 97 41.33 6.82 4.21
C THR A 97 40.63 6.36 5.49
N ARG A 98 40.40 7.29 6.41
CA ARG A 98 39.67 7.02 7.65
C ARG A 98 38.19 6.83 7.36
N PHE A 99 37.57 5.91 8.06
CA PHE A 99 36.13 5.66 7.99
C PHE A 99 35.45 6.22 9.24
N TYR A 100 34.23 6.71 9.08
CA TYR A 100 33.42 7.31 10.13
C TYR A 100 32.03 6.69 10.17
N ASP A 101 31.46 6.65 11.38
CA ASP A 101 30.12 6.11 11.60
C ASP A 101 29.03 7.06 11.09
N VAL A 102 27.95 6.49 10.57
CA VAL A 102 26.65 7.15 10.45
C VAL A 102 25.75 6.63 11.56
N LYS A 103 25.17 7.54 12.34
CA LYS A 103 24.35 7.25 13.53
C LYS A 103 22.97 7.89 13.38
N LEU A 104 22.01 7.33 14.10
CA LEU A 104 20.66 7.85 14.25
C LEU A 104 20.38 8.08 15.72
N ASN A 105 19.91 9.26 16.06
CA ASN A 105 19.31 9.57 17.35
C ASN A 105 17.78 9.50 17.19
N VAL A 106 17.19 8.40 17.65
CA VAL A 106 15.75 8.11 17.49
C VAL A 106 15.02 8.48 18.77
N PHE A 107 13.87 9.13 18.65
CA PHE A 107 13.03 9.51 19.79
C PHE A 107 11.54 9.43 19.42
N GLY A 108 10.71 9.23 20.44
CA GLY A 108 9.26 9.23 20.29
C GLY A 108 8.63 7.88 19.97
N ILE A 109 9.39 6.77 20.02
CA ILE A 109 8.85 5.41 19.95
C ILE A 109 8.22 5.04 21.29
N SER A 110 6.94 4.63 21.29
CA SER A 110 6.24 4.25 22.52
C SER A 110 6.80 2.94 23.08
N ASN A 111 6.82 2.79 24.40
CA ASN A 111 7.22 1.54 25.06
C ASN A 111 6.25 0.38 24.75
N SER A 112 5.02 0.69 24.31
CA SER A 112 4.02 -0.29 23.87
C SER A 112 4.02 -0.51 22.35
N ALA A 113 4.97 0.07 21.62
CA ALA A 113 5.03 -0.06 20.17
C ALA A 113 5.37 -1.51 19.78
N THR A 114 4.70 -2.00 18.74
CA THR A 114 5.04 -3.27 18.09
C THR A 114 5.65 -3.00 16.71
N GLY A 115 6.46 -3.93 16.20
CA GLY A 115 7.23 -3.72 14.98
C GLY A 115 8.49 -2.88 15.21
N ALA A 116 9.15 -2.45 14.13
CA ALA A 116 10.40 -1.71 14.21
C ALA A 116 10.46 -0.62 13.14
N LEU A 117 11.13 0.49 13.49
CA LEU A 117 11.61 1.47 12.52
C LEU A 117 12.72 0.79 11.73
N ARG A 118 12.53 0.62 10.42
CA ARG A 118 13.58 0.15 9.52
C ARG A 118 14.10 1.31 8.70
N VAL A 119 15.41 1.49 8.71
CA VAL A 119 16.11 2.58 8.04
C VAL A 119 17.28 2.01 7.26
N ARG A 120 17.64 2.67 6.16
CA ARG A 120 18.72 2.23 5.26
C ARG A 120 19.65 3.38 4.96
N ASN A 121 20.95 3.15 5.09
CA ASN A 121 22.00 4.02 4.59
C ASN A 121 22.56 3.46 3.28
N GLY A 122 22.53 4.26 2.21
CA GLY A 122 22.92 3.83 0.87
C GLY A 122 21.99 2.74 0.33
N SER A 123 22.55 1.72 -0.31
CA SER A 123 21.80 0.69 -1.05
C SER A 123 21.52 -0.59 -0.25
N VAL A 124 22.35 -0.94 0.74
CA VAL A 124 22.29 -2.26 1.41
C VAL A 124 22.35 -2.22 2.94
N ASP A 125 22.93 -1.20 3.57
CA ASP A 125 23.11 -1.19 5.02
C ASP A 125 21.80 -0.77 5.71
N THR A 126 21.18 -1.72 6.42
CA THR A 126 19.88 -1.52 7.06
C THR A 126 20.00 -1.67 8.57
N LEU A 127 19.19 -0.90 9.28
CA LEU A 127 19.13 -0.87 10.72
C LEU A 127 17.67 -0.99 11.16
N ALA A 128 17.41 -1.81 12.18
CA ALA A 128 16.09 -1.98 12.78
C ALA A 128 16.11 -1.44 14.21
N VAL A 129 15.21 -0.51 14.51
CA VAL A 129 15.15 0.21 15.78
C VAL A 129 13.78 0.02 16.42
N THR A 130 13.75 -0.44 17.66
CA THR A 130 12.52 -0.72 18.43
C THR A 130 12.32 0.21 19.62
N ALA A 131 13.31 1.05 19.95
CA ALA A 131 13.27 1.96 21.09
C ALA A 131 14.08 3.23 20.82
N ASP A 132 13.79 4.27 21.60
CA ASP A 132 14.51 5.53 21.58
C ASP A 132 16.00 5.34 21.93
N GLY A 133 16.85 6.23 21.43
CA GLY A 133 18.28 6.26 21.70
C GLY A 133 19.15 6.43 20.45
N THR A 134 20.47 6.38 20.66
CA THR A 134 21.45 6.45 19.58
C THR A 134 21.74 5.06 19.04
N HIS A 135 21.54 4.88 17.74
CA HIS A 135 21.78 3.63 17.00
C HIS A 135 22.80 3.89 15.90
N THR A 136 23.69 2.93 15.64
CA THR A 136 24.79 3.10 14.67
C THR A 136 24.62 2.10 13.53
N PHE A 137 24.77 2.58 12.30
CA PHE A 137 24.83 1.72 11.11
C PHE A 137 26.05 0.81 11.15
N SER A 138 25.94 -0.38 10.56
CA SER A 138 27.02 -1.36 10.62
C SER A 138 28.19 -1.01 9.70
N ALA A 139 27.89 -0.43 8.54
CA ALA A 139 28.88 0.02 7.59
C ALA A 139 29.33 1.45 7.91
N GLN A 140 30.63 1.63 7.97
CA GLN A 140 31.24 2.96 8.08
C GLN A 140 31.44 3.56 6.68
N VAL A 141 31.42 4.88 6.59
CA VAL A 141 31.61 5.62 5.34
C VAL A 141 33.00 6.26 5.36
N PRO A 142 33.81 6.12 4.29
CA PRO A 142 35.12 6.76 4.22
C PRO A 142 34.97 8.28 4.26
N ASP A 143 35.99 9.00 4.74
CA ASP A 143 35.98 10.46 4.72
C ASP A 143 35.79 11.00 3.29
N LEU A 144 35.00 12.06 3.16
CA LEU A 144 34.47 12.59 1.89
C LEU A 144 33.55 11.63 1.10
N GLY A 145 33.27 10.43 1.62
CA GLY A 145 32.27 9.53 1.08
C GLY A 145 30.84 10.00 1.33
N ASN A 146 29.92 9.62 0.44
CA ASN A 146 28.51 9.98 0.54
C ASN A 146 27.75 9.04 1.47
N TYR A 147 26.82 9.60 2.25
CA TYR A 147 25.76 8.87 2.94
C TYR A 147 24.40 9.32 2.42
N SER A 148 23.41 8.43 2.50
CA SER A 148 22.01 8.73 2.14
C SER A 148 21.10 7.83 2.94
N VAL A 149 20.40 8.38 3.91
CA VAL A 149 19.54 7.64 4.83
C VAL A 149 18.08 7.77 4.42
N THR A 150 17.41 6.63 4.33
CA THR A 150 15.99 6.52 3.98
C THR A 150 15.24 5.69 5.00
N ILE A 151 14.01 6.07 5.33
CA ILE A 151 13.11 5.26 6.15
C ILE A 151 12.42 4.24 5.24
N LEU A 152 12.50 2.96 5.59
CA LEU A 152 11.88 1.85 4.86
C LEU A 152 10.53 1.46 5.46
N SER A 153 10.41 1.46 6.80
CA SER A 153 9.17 1.14 7.50
C SER A 153 9.12 1.78 8.87
N HIS A 154 7.91 1.92 9.41
CA HIS A 154 7.67 2.51 10.73
C HIS A 154 7.22 1.43 11.73
N PRO A 155 7.43 1.62 13.05
CA PRO A 155 6.70 0.86 14.06
C PRO A 155 5.18 1.05 13.90
N ASN A 156 4.39 0.08 14.35
CA ASN A 156 2.92 0.16 14.25
C ASN A 156 2.39 1.39 14.97
N LYS A 157 1.44 2.10 14.35
CA LYS A 157 0.85 3.36 14.84
C LYS A 157 1.84 4.54 14.99
N HIS A 158 3.07 4.39 14.50
CA HIS A 158 4.04 5.48 14.43
C HIS A 158 4.23 5.96 13.00
N ARG A 159 4.57 7.25 12.85
CA ARG A 159 5.00 7.84 11.59
C ARG A 159 6.28 8.63 11.80
N CYS A 160 7.41 7.99 11.55
CA CYS A 160 8.73 8.58 11.76
C CYS A 160 9.16 9.46 10.59
N THR A 161 9.93 10.50 10.88
CA THR A 161 10.54 11.38 9.87
C THR A 161 11.96 11.72 10.26
N LEU A 162 12.85 11.80 9.28
CA LEU A 162 14.18 12.38 9.46
C LEU A 162 14.03 13.90 9.65
N GLU A 163 14.64 14.46 10.68
CA GLU A 163 14.70 15.92 10.85
C GLU A 163 15.59 16.52 9.74
N PRO A 164 15.32 17.75 9.27
CA PRO A 164 16.04 18.35 8.14
C PRO A 164 17.51 18.68 8.46
N LEU A 165 17.87 18.78 9.74
CA LEU A 165 19.22 19.10 10.19
C LEU A 165 19.69 18.07 11.25
N PRO A 166 20.83 17.39 11.01
CA PRO A 166 21.59 17.35 9.74
C PRO A 166 20.79 16.68 8.60
N PRO A 167 21.10 16.99 7.32
CA PRO A 167 20.35 16.46 6.18
C PRO A 167 20.46 14.94 6.08
N ALA A 168 19.42 14.30 5.55
CA ALA A 168 19.38 12.85 5.38
C ALA A 168 20.41 12.30 4.38
N SER A 169 20.97 13.17 3.54
CA SER A 169 22.03 12.84 2.58
C SER A 169 23.12 13.90 2.59
N GLY A 170 24.37 13.48 2.44
CA GLY A 170 25.52 14.38 2.39
C GLY A 170 26.84 13.63 2.30
N THR A 171 27.93 14.34 2.55
CA THR A 171 29.29 13.78 2.65
C THR A 171 29.74 13.73 4.09
N ILE A 172 30.52 12.70 4.44
CA ILE A 172 31.32 12.69 5.65
C ILE A 172 32.44 13.74 5.52
N ASN A 173 32.67 14.52 6.57
CA ASN A 173 33.73 15.53 6.59
C ASN A 173 34.44 15.55 7.94
N GLY A 174 35.46 14.72 8.09
CA GLY A 174 36.35 14.69 9.25
C GLY A 174 35.73 14.17 10.54
N GLY A 175 34.53 13.56 10.50
CA GLY A 175 33.85 13.07 11.70
C GLY A 175 32.57 12.27 11.44
N PRO A 176 32.07 11.53 12.46
CA PRO A 176 30.82 10.80 12.35
C PRO A 176 29.62 11.73 12.23
N VAL A 177 28.59 11.28 11.52
CA VAL A 177 27.32 12.02 11.35
C VAL A 177 26.25 11.37 12.21
N THR A 178 25.49 12.16 12.99
CA THR A 178 24.33 11.67 13.75
C THR A 178 23.07 12.37 13.28
N LEU A 179 22.20 11.65 12.57
CA LEU A 179 20.91 12.16 12.11
C LEU A 179 19.86 12.04 13.21
N ASN A 180 18.89 12.94 13.25
CA ASN A 180 17.77 12.87 14.19
C ASN A 180 16.54 12.25 13.51
N VAL A 181 15.89 11.29 14.18
CA VAL A 181 14.65 10.67 13.71
C VAL A 181 13.52 10.91 14.71
N ASN A 182 12.54 11.70 14.28
CA ASN A 182 11.34 11.97 15.06
C ASN A 182 10.24 10.95 14.77
N CYS A 183 9.92 10.10 15.75
CA CYS A 183 8.82 9.13 15.72
C CYS A 183 7.62 9.52 16.59
N LEU A 184 7.61 10.73 17.17
CA LEU A 184 6.50 11.23 17.99
C LEU A 184 5.20 11.21 17.18
N SER A 185 4.21 10.45 17.63
CA SER A 185 2.96 10.21 16.89
C SER A 185 1.75 10.28 17.81
N LEU A 186 0.59 10.68 17.26
CA LEU A 186 -0.70 10.38 17.87
C LEU A 186 -1.01 8.90 17.61
N LEU A 187 -1.13 8.09 18.67
CA LEU A 187 -1.25 6.64 18.55
C LEU A 187 -2.70 6.17 18.40
N SER A 188 -3.61 6.77 19.16
CA SER A 188 -5.02 6.35 19.20
C SER A 188 -5.93 7.40 19.85
N SER A 189 -7.24 7.19 19.70
CA SER A 189 -8.27 7.87 20.47
C SER A 189 -9.15 6.85 21.20
N VAL A 190 -9.80 7.27 22.28
CA VAL A 190 -10.91 6.55 22.92
C VAL A 190 -12.08 7.54 23.04
N PRO A 191 -13.25 7.27 22.44
CA PRO A 191 -13.57 6.14 21.55
C PRO A 191 -12.64 6.03 20.32
N ALA A 192 -12.49 4.82 19.79
CA ALA A 192 -11.59 4.53 18.68
C ALA A 192 -11.96 5.31 17.41
N ASP A 193 -10.98 5.59 16.55
CA ASP A 193 -11.23 6.23 15.26
C ASP A 193 -12.25 5.44 14.41
N GLN A 194 -13.04 6.15 13.59
CA GLN A 194 -14.09 5.60 12.73
C GLN A 194 -15.15 4.83 13.52
N THR A 195 -15.60 5.41 14.64
CA THR A 195 -16.67 4.85 15.48
C THR A 195 -17.79 5.86 15.71
N VAL A 196 -18.72 5.52 16.60
CA VAL A 196 -19.83 6.37 17.03
C VAL A 196 -19.58 6.99 18.41
N LEU A 197 -19.94 8.25 18.56
CA LEU A 197 -20.03 8.97 19.82
C LEU A 197 -21.51 9.17 20.20
N THR A 198 -21.81 9.08 21.48
CA THR A 198 -23.00 9.74 22.02
C THR A 198 -22.77 11.25 22.10
N PRO A 199 -23.82 12.09 22.13
CA PRO A 199 -23.66 13.55 22.14
C PRO A 199 -22.81 14.11 23.28
N ASN A 200 -22.61 13.35 24.37
CA ASN A 200 -21.90 13.80 25.57
C ASN A 200 -20.57 13.06 25.80
N ASP A 201 -20.17 12.16 24.89
CA ASP A 201 -18.93 11.41 25.04
C ASP A 201 -17.71 12.33 24.99
N THR A 202 -16.70 12.01 25.80
CA THR A 202 -15.38 12.66 25.71
C THR A 202 -14.48 11.89 24.77
N ILE A 203 -13.61 12.60 24.04
CA ILE A 203 -12.61 11.99 23.16
C ILE A 203 -11.24 12.10 23.84
N ARG A 204 -10.61 10.99 24.19
CA ARG A 204 -9.27 10.95 24.78
C ARG A 204 -8.25 10.52 23.75
N PHE A 205 -7.37 11.41 23.34
CA PHE A 205 -6.22 11.14 22.48
C PHE A 205 -5.05 10.61 23.30
N THR A 206 -4.35 9.60 22.79
CA THR A 206 -3.13 9.02 23.40
C THR A 206 -1.96 9.18 22.43
N PHE A 207 -0.90 9.81 22.90
CA PHE A 207 0.32 10.10 22.16
C PHE A 207 1.43 9.12 22.53
N SER A 208 2.50 9.07 21.73
CA SER A 208 3.59 8.14 22.00
C SER A 208 4.48 8.48 23.19
N LYS A 209 4.40 9.73 23.66
CA LYS A 209 5.15 10.30 24.79
C LYS A 209 4.30 11.35 25.50
N SER A 210 4.77 11.80 26.67
CA SER A 210 4.10 12.85 27.44
C SER A 210 3.94 14.13 26.63
N VAL A 211 2.75 14.72 26.67
CA VAL A 211 2.41 15.94 25.93
C VAL A 211 2.61 17.16 26.80
N GLU A 212 3.21 18.21 26.24
CA GLU A 212 3.38 19.50 26.91
C GLU A 212 2.00 20.17 27.10
N PRO A 213 1.62 20.56 28.33
CA PRO A 213 0.38 21.28 28.58
C PRO A 213 0.26 22.54 27.71
N TRP A 214 -0.95 22.83 27.21
CA TRP A 214 -1.25 23.94 26.29
C TRP A 214 -0.62 23.87 24.90
N SER A 215 0.12 22.81 24.55
CA SER A 215 0.77 22.73 23.24
C SER A 215 -0.19 22.38 22.10
N CYS A 216 -1.31 21.73 22.38
CA CYS A 216 -2.26 21.28 21.36
C CYS A 216 -3.31 22.36 21.06
N SER A 217 -3.68 22.48 19.79
CA SER A 217 -4.80 23.30 19.32
C SER A 217 -5.65 22.53 18.32
N PHE A 218 -6.89 22.98 18.11
CA PHE A 218 -7.69 22.50 16.98
C PHE A 218 -7.20 23.12 15.67
N THR A 219 -7.31 22.35 14.60
CA THR A 219 -7.14 22.83 13.24
C THR A 219 -8.29 22.34 12.39
N VAL A 220 -8.61 23.06 11.32
CA VAL A 220 -9.65 22.64 10.37
C VAL A 220 -9.25 21.27 9.84
N PRO A 221 -10.13 20.24 9.94
CA PRO A 221 -9.86 18.92 9.42
C PRO A 221 -9.42 19.01 7.97
N THR A 222 -8.16 18.65 7.70
CA THR A 222 -7.65 18.66 6.33
C THR A 222 -8.26 17.46 5.61
N PRO A 223 -8.91 17.64 4.44
CA PRO A 223 -9.31 16.52 3.61
C PRO A 223 -8.04 15.91 3.02
N VAL A 224 -7.37 15.06 3.79
CA VAL A 224 -6.28 14.25 3.28
C VAL A 224 -6.91 12.93 2.83
N PRO A 225 -6.91 12.62 1.52
CA PRO A 225 -7.25 11.28 1.05
C PRO A 225 -6.24 10.26 1.60
N PRO A 226 -6.66 9.01 1.87
CA PRO A 226 -7.74 8.30 1.21
C PRO A 226 -9.13 8.37 1.88
N ALA A 227 -9.24 8.87 3.10
CA ALA A 227 -10.43 8.67 3.95
C ALA A 227 -11.69 9.52 3.61
N GLY A 228 -11.78 10.10 2.41
CA GLY A 228 -12.90 10.97 2.00
C GLY A 228 -12.96 12.32 2.73
N ALA A 229 -13.76 13.26 2.22
CA ALA A 229 -13.93 14.56 2.89
C ALA A 229 -14.65 14.39 4.24
N CYS A 230 -14.33 15.26 5.20
CA CYS A 230 -15.08 15.36 6.46
C CYS A 230 -16.45 16.00 6.17
N SER A 231 -17.52 15.41 6.70
CA SER A 231 -18.87 15.96 6.52
C SER A 231 -19.10 17.20 7.39
N ALA A 232 -18.41 17.31 8.53
CA ALA A 232 -18.37 18.48 9.40
C ALA A 232 -17.12 18.47 10.29
N ASP A 233 -16.78 19.63 10.84
CA ASP A 233 -15.71 19.84 11.82
C ASP A 233 -16.31 19.92 13.23
N LEU A 234 -15.97 18.95 14.08
CA LEU A 234 -16.42 18.87 15.47
C LEU A 234 -15.72 19.89 16.37
N SER A 235 -14.58 20.46 15.98
CA SER A 235 -13.82 21.38 16.84
C SER A 235 -14.63 22.61 17.26
N GLY A 236 -15.59 23.05 16.44
CA GLY A 236 -16.51 24.15 16.76
C GLY A 236 -17.55 23.82 17.85
N SER A 237 -17.70 22.54 18.21
CA SER A 237 -18.56 22.06 19.30
C SER A 237 -17.76 21.43 20.44
N ALA A 238 -16.45 21.68 20.49
CA ALA A 238 -15.56 21.24 21.56
C ALA A 238 -15.29 22.39 22.54
N ASP A 239 -15.09 22.06 23.82
CA ASP A 239 -14.51 23.00 24.76
C ASP A 239 -13.06 23.35 24.36
N PRO A 240 -12.59 24.58 24.64
CA PRO A 240 -11.18 24.92 24.49
C PRO A 240 -10.31 23.98 25.33
N ILE A 241 -9.24 23.45 24.73
CA ILE A 241 -8.31 22.55 25.41
C ILE A 241 -7.58 23.33 26.52
N ALA A 242 -7.68 22.86 27.76
CA ALA A 242 -7.08 23.49 28.92
C ALA A 242 -5.97 22.62 29.55
N ALA A 243 -5.16 23.21 30.44
CA ALA A 243 -4.10 22.48 31.17
C ALA A 243 -4.58 21.18 31.83
N ALA A 244 -5.81 21.21 32.38
CA ALA A 244 -6.38 20.09 33.12
C ALA A 244 -6.78 18.90 32.22
N ASP A 245 -6.83 19.09 30.89
CA ASP A 245 -7.15 18.05 29.94
C ASP A 245 -5.96 17.16 29.58
N TYR A 246 -4.75 17.56 29.99
CA TYR A 246 -3.51 16.81 29.80
C TYR A 246 -3.25 15.89 30.99
N SER A 247 -2.97 14.62 30.70
CA SER A 247 -2.56 13.64 31.70
C SER A 247 -1.49 12.73 31.11
N GLY A 248 -0.22 13.07 31.35
CA GLY A 248 0.93 12.35 30.79
C GLY A 248 0.93 12.41 29.26
N ASP A 249 0.76 11.26 28.62
CA ASP A 249 0.69 11.09 27.17
C ASP A 249 -0.73 11.24 26.60
N THR A 250 -1.71 11.66 27.41
CA THR A 250 -3.10 11.81 26.97
C THR A 250 -3.58 13.25 26.96
N VAL A 251 -4.47 13.56 26.00
CA VAL A 251 -5.21 14.82 25.88
C VAL A 251 -6.70 14.52 25.75
N THR A 252 -7.52 15.07 26.64
CA THR A 252 -8.97 14.86 26.64
C THR A 252 -9.69 16.04 26.00
N VAL A 253 -10.62 15.75 25.08
CA VAL A 253 -11.49 16.74 24.46
C VAL A 253 -12.93 16.47 24.87
N ARG A 254 -13.64 17.53 25.25
CA ARG A 254 -15.02 17.48 25.76
C ARG A 254 -15.95 18.27 24.84
N PRO A 255 -17.21 17.85 24.68
CA PRO A 255 -18.20 18.61 23.91
C PRO A 255 -18.67 19.88 24.65
N ASN A 256 -19.13 20.88 23.90
CA ASN A 256 -19.74 22.11 24.41
C ASN A 256 -20.99 22.52 23.61
N PRO A 257 -22.21 22.41 24.18
CA PRO A 257 -22.56 21.55 25.31
C PRO A 257 -22.63 20.06 24.91
N SER A 258 -22.77 19.76 23.62
CA SER A 258 -22.92 18.42 23.05
C SER A 258 -22.41 18.35 21.61
N TRP A 259 -21.97 17.18 21.16
CA TRP A 259 -21.62 16.97 19.76
C TRP A 259 -22.86 17.04 18.85
N PRO A 260 -22.77 17.69 17.68
CA PRO A 260 -23.86 17.73 16.71
C PRO A 260 -24.09 16.35 16.10
N THR A 261 -25.34 15.93 15.91
CA THR A 261 -25.67 14.66 15.26
C THR A 261 -25.24 14.67 13.80
N GLY A 262 -24.64 13.58 13.32
CA GLY A 262 -24.18 13.50 11.93
C GLY A 262 -23.23 12.33 11.70
N LEU A 263 -23.07 11.94 10.44
CA LEU A 263 -22.16 10.87 10.02
C LEU A 263 -20.82 11.46 9.54
N ASN A 264 -19.73 10.70 9.70
CA ASN A 264 -18.40 11.04 9.14
C ASN A 264 -17.94 12.48 9.46
N GLN A 265 -18.13 12.90 10.71
CA GLN A 265 -17.65 14.16 11.23
C GLN A 265 -16.22 13.98 11.73
N CYS A 266 -15.44 15.05 11.74
CA CYS A 266 -14.01 14.98 12.00
C CYS A 266 -13.60 15.93 13.12
N ILE A 267 -12.54 15.55 13.82
CA ILE A 267 -11.81 16.44 14.72
C ILE A 267 -10.31 16.28 14.47
N GLN A 268 -9.57 17.39 14.47
CA GLN A 268 -8.13 17.33 14.23
C GLN A 268 -7.38 18.23 15.22
N LEU A 269 -6.39 17.62 15.88
CA LEU A 269 -5.42 18.33 16.69
C LEU A 269 -4.22 18.74 15.83
N SER A 270 -3.58 19.84 16.22
CA SER A 270 -2.33 20.32 15.66
C SER A 270 -1.48 20.96 16.75
N GLY A 271 -0.23 21.30 16.43
CA GLY A 271 0.65 22.05 17.34
C GLY A 271 1.19 21.29 18.55
N CYS A 272 0.63 20.12 18.89
CA CYS A 272 1.03 19.31 20.05
C CYS A 272 2.54 19.03 20.09
N ARG A 273 3.15 19.20 21.27
CA ARG A 273 4.59 19.01 21.50
C ARG A 273 4.85 18.05 22.65
N GLU A 274 5.98 17.35 22.58
CA GLU A 274 6.45 16.50 23.68
C GLU A 274 6.96 17.36 24.84
N ALA A 275 6.59 17.00 26.08
CA ALA A 275 6.94 17.74 27.28
C ALA A 275 8.46 17.84 27.55
N VAL A 276 9.25 16.84 27.14
CA VAL A 276 10.68 16.79 27.45
C VAL A 276 11.52 17.51 26.40
N THR A 277 11.34 17.19 25.12
CA THR A 277 12.19 17.75 24.05
C THR A 277 11.56 18.94 23.33
N ASN A 278 10.31 19.27 23.63
CA ASN A 278 9.52 20.31 22.95
C ASN A 278 9.40 20.09 21.42
N ARG A 279 9.63 18.86 20.97
CA ARG A 279 9.49 18.48 19.56
C ARG A 279 8.03 18.18 19.22
N PRO A 280 7.60 18.45 17.97
CA PRO A 280 6.22 18.27 17.58
C PRO A 280 5.87 16.80 17.39
N PHE A 281 4.65 16.42 17.81
CA PHE A 281 4.02 15.17 17.40
C PHE A 281 3.58 15.24 15.94
N ARG A 282 3.72 14.14 15.21
CA ARG A 282 3.15 13.98 13.87
C ARG A 282 1.68 13.57 14.00
N ILE A 283 0.80 14.46 13.57
CA ILE A 283 -0.64 14.24 13.48
C ILE A 283 -1.01 14.45 12.01
N THR A 284 -1.23 13.37 11.27
CA THR A 284 -1.34 13.43 9.80
C THR A 284 -2.75 13.36 9.25
N SER A 285 -3.72 13.02 10.08
CA SER A 285 -5.11 12.86 9.66
C SER A 285 -6.07 13.24 10.78
N PRO A 286 -7.26 13.76 10.44
CA PRO A 286 -8.33 13.91 11.41
C PRO A 286 -8.79 12.55 11.94
N THR A 287 -9.28 12.53 13.17
CA THR A 287 -10.03 11.40 13.73
C THR A 287 -11.51 11.59 13.38
N ARG A 288 -12.15 10.50 12.98
CA ARG A 288 -13.51 10.49 12.42
C ARG A 288 -14.47 9.83 13.37
N PHE A 289 -15.60 10.48 13.56
CA PHE A 289 -16.70 10.01 14.37
C PHE A 289 -18.01 10.23 13.66
N SER A 290 -18.95 9.33 13.89
CA SER A 290 -20.36 9.65 13.73
C SER A 290 -20.94 9.95 15.10
N VAL A 291 -21.96 10.80 15.16
CA VAL A 291 -22.63 11.15 16.42
C VAL A 291 -24.07 10.68 16.30
N GLY A 292 -24.44 9.71 17.14
CA GLY A 292 -25.72 9.02 17.05
C GLY A 292 -26.16 8.42 18.37
N ALA A 293 -27.47 8.15 18.48
CA ALA A 293 -28.09 7.67 19.71
C ALA A 293 -28.35 6.16 19.72
N GLN A 294 -28.34 5.49 18.56
CA GLN A 294 -28.64 4.06 18.45
C GLN A 294 -27.36 3.27 18.22
N ILE A 295 -26.84 2.68 19.28
CA ILE A 295 -25.61 1.88 19.25
C ILE A 295 -25.95 0.47 19.71
N LYS A 296 -25.58 -0.53 18.90
CA LYS A 296 -25.76 -1.95 19.17
C LYS A 296 -24.40 -2.62 19.18
N TYR A 297 -24.11 -3.37 20.24
CA TYR A 297 -22.88 -4.11 20.43
C TYR A 297 -23.10 -5.60 20.13
N VAL A 298 -22.20 -6.19 19.37
CA VAL A 298 -22.23 -7.60 19.00
C VAL A 298 -20.89 -8.24 19.31
N THR A 299 -20.89 -9.35 20.07
CA THR A 299 -19.68 -10.09 20.41
C THR A 299 -19.88 -11.59 20.26
N ALA A 300 -18.86 -12.30 19.79
CA ALA A 300 -18.91 -13.75 19.64
C ALA A 300 -19.13 -14.39 21.02
N GLY A 301 -20.18 -15.20 21.15
CA GLY A 301 -20.59 -15.78 22.44
C GLY A 301 -21.37 -14.85 23.37
N GLY A 302 -21.84 -13.69 22.88
CA GLY A 302 -22.72 -12.79 23.60
C GLY A 302 -24.12 -13.36 23.89
N VAL A 303 -25.07 -12.49 24.26
CA VAL A 303 -26.44 -12.92 24.58
C VAL A 303 -27.28 -13.16 23.32
N ALA A 304 -28.11 -14.20 23.33
CA ALA A 304 -28.96 -14.55 22.17
C ALA A 304 -30.11 -13.56 21.92
N ALA A 305 -30.49 -12.78 22.92
CA ALA A 305 -31.58 -11.81 22.85
C ALA A 305 -31.37 -10.63 23.81
N GLY A 306 -32.03 -9.50 23.55
CA GLY A 306 -31.93 -8.27 24.34
C GLY A 306 -31.87 -7.03 23.45
N THR A 307 -31.60 -5.86 24.04
CA THR A 307 -31.56 -4.61 23.27
C THR A 307 -30.21 -4.35 22.61
N CYS A 308 -29.15 -5.05 23.04
CA CYS A 308 -27.77 -4.92 22.57
C CYS A 308 -27.13 -3.54 22.82
N ASP A 309 -27.67 -2.68 23.70
CA ASP A 309 -27.28 -1.26 23.79
C ASP A 309 -26.03 -0.98 24.66
N THR A 310 -25.42 -2.00 25.24
CA THR A 310 -24.23 -1.85 26.08
C THR A 310 -23.24 -2.97 25.82
N VAL A 311 -21.95 -2.72 26.06
CA VAL A 311 -20.89 -3.74 25.94
C VAL A 311 -21.19 -4.98 26.80
N ALA A 312 -21.72 -4.80 28.01
CA ALA A 312 -22.07 -5.91 28.92
C ALA A 312 -23.24 -6.78 28.43
N ASN A 313 -24.16 -6.19 27.65
CA ASN A 313 -25.32 -6.89 27.07
C ASN A 313 -25.16 -7.09 25.56
N ALA A 314 -23.92 -7.18 25.06
CA ALA A 314 -23.65 -7.37 23.65
C ALA A 314 -24.28 -8.67 23.13
N CYS A 315 -24.93 -8.58 21.98
CA CYS A 315 -25.66 -9.70 21.38
C CYS A 315 -24.73 -10.68 20.66
N SER A 316 -25.11 -11.95 20.55
CA SER A 316 -24.32 -12.97 19.86
C SER A 316 -24.44 -12.93 18.33
N GLY A 317 -25.57 -12.43 17.81
CA GLY A 317 -25.89 -12.44 16.39
C GLY A 317 -25.98 -11.03 15.80
N ILE A 318 -25.29 -10.81 14.67
CA ILE A 318 -25.31 -9.54 13.94
C ILE A 318 -26.72 -9.23 13.45
N GLN A 319 -27.37 -10.19 12.78
CA GLN A 319 -28.74 -9.99 12.27
C GLN A 319 -29.75 -9.69 13.39
N TYR A 320 -29.59 -10.33 14.56
CA TYR A 320 -30.42 -10.02 15.71
C TYR A 320 -30.23 -8.57 16.16
N ALA A 321 -28.98 -8.10 16.30
CA ALA A 321 -28.71 -6.71 16.65
C ALA A 321 -29.25 -5.71 15.62
N VAL A 322 -29.15 -6.01 14.32
CA VAL A 322 -29.77 -5.20 13.26
C VAL A 322 -31.30 -5.14 13.42
N SER A 323 -31.95 -6.24 13.81
CA SER A 323 -33.40 -6.24 14.06
C SER A 323 -33.82 -5.36 15.26
N GLN A 324 -32.89 -4.99 16.14
CA GLN A 324 -33.14 -4.06 17.25
C GLN A 324 -33.00 -2.59 16.85
N CYS A 325 -32.62 -2.31 15.62
CA CYS A 325 -32.58 -0.96 15.07
C CYS A 325 -33.97 -0.50 14.63
N ASN A 326 -34.26 0.80 14.81
CA ASN A 326 -35.38 1.45 14.13
C ASN A 326 -34.85 2.35 13.00
N THR A 327 -35.73 2.84 12.15
CA THR A 327 -35.37 3.66 10.98
C THR A 327 -35.47 5.17 11.23
N VAL A 328 -35.64 5.61 12.48
CA VAL A 328 -35.81 7.03 12.82
C VAL A 328 -34.46 7.76 12.72
N SER A 329 -33.39 7.16 13.23
CA SER A 329 -32.01 7.69 13.18
C SER A 329 -31.03 6.63 12.66
N PRO A 330 -29.80 7.02 12.28
CA PRO A 330 -28.76 6.05 11.96
C PRO A 330 -28.50 5.09 13.13
N CYS A 331 -28.48 3.79 12.82
CA CYS A 331 -28.23 2.74 13.80
C CYS A 331 -26.84 2.14 13.58
N PHE A 332 -26.01 2.18 14.62
CA PHE A 332 -24.63 1.70 14.60
C PHE A 332 -24.57 0.30 15.19
N VAL A 333 -24.27 -0.69 14.36
CA VAL A 333 -24.05 -2.06 14.80
C VAL A 333 -22.53 -2.29 14.80
N MET A 334 -21.95 -2.24 15.99
CA MET A 334 -20.53 -2.44 16.26
C MET A 334 -20.28 -3.91 16.58
N VAL A 335 -19.37 -4.54 15.85
CA VAL A 335 -19.12 -5.98 15.94
C VAL A 335 -17.67 -6.24 16.33
N SER A 336 -17.47 -6.97 17.43
CA SER A 336 -16.13 -7.35 17.88
C SER A 336 -15.54 -8.46 17.02
N GLY A 337 -14.21 -8.57 17.03
CA GLY A 337 -13.49 -9.67 16.40
C GLY A 337 -14.02 -11.05 16.83
N GLY A 338 -14.11 -11.97 15.88
CA GLY A 338 -14.77 -13.26 16.06
C GLY A 338 -15.40 -13.80 14.77
N ILE A 339 -15.95 -15.02 14.83
CA ILE A 339 -16.64 -15.66 13.71
C ILE A 339 -18.15 -15.68 14.00
N TYR A 340 -18.93 -15.16 13.07
CA TYR A 340 -20.39 -15.06 13.11
C TYR A 340 -20.96 -15.87 11.93
N PRO A 341 -21.30 -17.16 12.15
CA PRO A 341 -21.79 -18.02 11.09
C PRO A 341 -23.25 -17.71 10.74
N VAL A 342 -23.58 -17.78 9.45
CA VAL A 342 -24.95 -17.83 8.94
C VAL A 342 -25.30 -19.29 8.74
N ASN A 343 -26.00 -19.90 9.71
CA ASN A 343 -26.39 -21.31 9.66
C ASN A 343 -27.82 -21.52 9.15
N ALA A 344 -28.66 -20.49 9.30
CA ALA A 344 -30.02 -20.43 8.80
C ALA A 344 -30.27 -19.10 8.05
N ILE A 345 -31.30 -19.05 7.22
CA ILE A 345 -31.70 -17.82 6.50
C ILE A 345 -31.99 -16.67 7.47
N SER A 346 -32.46 -16.96 8.68
CA SER A 346 -32.69 -15.97 9.74
C SER A 346 -31.42 -15.33 10.28
N ASP A 347 -30.25 -15.94 10.07
CA ASP A 347 -28.96 -15.42 10.56
C ASP A 347 -28.32 -14.46 9.55
N ARG A 348 -28.82 -14.45 8.30
CA ARG A 348 -28.35 -13.57 7.23
C ARG A 348 -28.53 -12.12 7.65
N VAL A 349 -27.48 -11.32 7.50
CA VAL A 349 -27.54 -9.89 7.82
C VAL A 349 -28.34 -9.16 6.74
N LEU A 350 -29.50 -8.61 7.12
CA LEU A 350 -30.39 -7.88 6.24
C LEU A 350 -30.15 -6.38 6.39
N LEU A 351 -29.85 -5.71 5.28
CA LEU A 351 -29.71 -4.26 5.29
C LEU A 351 -31.07 -3.59 5.53
N ILE A 352 -31.02 -2.53 6.31
CA ILE A 352 -32.14 -1.61 6.58
C ILE A 352 -31.70 -0.19 6.29
N ASP A 353 -32.65 0.73 6.15
CA ASP A 353 -32.35 2.16 6.00
C ASP A 353 -31.50 2.69 7.16
N LYS A 354 -30.54 3.57 6.86
CA LYS A 354 -29.62 4.24 7.80
C LYS A 354 -28.66 3.34 8.60
N LEU A 355 -28.52 2.05 8.24
CA LEU A 355 -27.63 1.12 8.94
C LEU A 355 -26.14 1.49 8.80
N GLN A 356 -25.43 1.58 9.93
CA GLN A 356 -23.96 1.66 10.00
C GLN A 356 -23.42 0.36 10.59
N LEU A 357 -23.00 -0.56 9.73
CA LEU A 357 -22.48 -1.86 10.13
C LEU A 357 -20.94 -1.81 10.16
N LEU A 358 -20.36 -1.90 11.35
CA LEU A 358 -18.93 -1.66 11.60
C LEU A 358 -18.29 -2.86 12.32
N GLY A 359 -17.33 -3.51 11.67
CA GLY A 359 -16.49 -4.56 12.24
C GLY A 359 -15.14 -4.03 12.71
N GLY A 360 -14.31 -4.92 13.27
CA GLY A 360 -12.92 -4.62 13.62
C GLY A 360 -12.70 -4.15 15.05
N PHE A 361 -13.63 -4.41 15.98
CA PHE A 361 -13.52 -3.96 17.37
C PHE A 361 -12.87 -5.01 18.28
N SER A 362 -12.11 -4.57 19.27
CA SER A 362 -11.77 -5.41 20.43
C SER A 362 -13.04 -5.81 21.20
N SER A 363 -12.99 -6.87 22.00
CA SER A 363 -14.15 -7.37 22.76
C SER A 363 -14.71 -6.37 23.79
N ASP A 364 -13.88 -5.42 24.24
CA ASP A 364 -14.26 -4.31 25.12
C ASP A 364 -14.70 -3.03 24.36
N PHE A 365 -14.65 -3.06 23.03
CA PHE A 365 -14.95 -1.94 22.12
C PHE A 365 -14.14 -0.66 22.37
N GLN A 366 -13.02 -0.75 23.09
CA GLN A 366 -12.13 0.39 23.33
C GLN A 366 -11.16 0.64 22.18
N ASN A 367 -10.85 -0.40 21.39
CA ASN A 367 -9.97 -0.33 20.25
C ASN A 367 -10.69 -0.78 18.99
N ARG A 368 -10.30 -0.18 17.86
CA ARG A 368 -10.72 -0.61 16.54
C ARG A 368 -9.52 -0.71 15.62
N ASP A 369 -9.35 -1.88 15.04
CA ASP A 369 -8.30 -2.22 14.10
C ASP A 369 -8.81 -3.43 13.30
N ILE A 370 -9.13 -3.20 12.03
CA ILE A 370 -9.80 -4.18 11.18
C ILE A 370 -8.90 -5.39 10.86
N ASP A 371 -7.59 -5.23 10.96
CA ASP A 371 -6.61 -6.29 10.71
C ASP A 371 -6.33 -7.06 12.00
N ALA A 372 -6.22 -6.38 13.14
CA ALA A 372 -5.95 -7.02 14.43
C ALA A 372 -7.19 -7.72 15.03
N TYR A 373 -8.39 -7.16 14.83
CA TYR A 373 -9.64 -7.67 15.40
C TYR A 373 -10.60 -8.14 14.30
N GLN A 374 -10.14 -9.09 13.48
CA GLN A 374 -10.90 -9.59 12.34
C GLN A 374 -12.31 -10.05 12.73
N THR A 375 -13.31 -9.43 12.08
CA THR A 375 -14.72 -9.76 12.26
C THR A 375 -15.20 -10.55 11.05
N VAL A 376 -15.44 -11.84 11.23
CA VAL A 376 -15.73 -12.78 10.14
C VAL A 376 -17.21 -13.12 10.09
N ILE A 377 -17.89 -12.81 8.99
CA ILE A 377 -19.23 -13.32 8.68
C ILE A 377 -19.07 -14.46 7.67
N ARG A 378 -19.45 -15.68 8.03
CA ARG A 378 -19.27 -16.85 7.18
C ARG A 378 -20.61 -17.50 6.86
N ASP A 379 -20.92 -17.63 5.58
CA ASP A 379 -22.12 -18.34 5.14
C ASP A 379 -21.88 -19.85 5.17
N ASP A 380 -22.43 -20.52 6.18
CA ASP A 380 -22.30 -21.97 6.43
C ASP A 380 -23.61 -22.73 6.12
N LEU A 381 -24.58 -22.09 5.47
CA LEU A 381 -25.87 -22.71 5.11
C LEU A 381 -25.65 -23.98 4.28
N GLY A 382 -26.18 -25.11 4.74
CA GLY A 382 -26.05 -26.40 4.05
C GLY A 382 -26.63 -26.41 2.63
N ALA A 383 -26.32 -27.46 1.88
CA ALA A 383 -26.82 -27.65 0.52
C ALA A 383 -28.37 -27.64 0.47
N GLY A 384 -28.93 -26.88 -0.47
CA GLY A 384 -30.37 -26.70 -0.64
C GLY A 384 -31.00 -25.66 0.30
N GLY A 385 -30.25 -25.05 1.22
CA GLY A 385 -30.76 -24.01 2.14
C GLY A 385 -30.95 -22.64 1.48
N CYS A 386 -30.29 -22.39 0.36
CA CYS A 386 -30.34 -21.16 -0.43
C CYS A 386 -29.77 -21.42 -1.84
N GLY A 387 -29.67 -20.38 -2.66
CA GLY A 387 -28.92 -20.45 -3.91
C GLY A 387 -29.60 -21.24 -5.02
N SER A 388 -30.94 -21.31 -5.02
CA SER A 388 -31.70 -21.94 -6.12
C SER A 388 -31.67 -21.12 -7.42
N SER A 389 -31.41 -19.82 -7.31
CA SER A 389 -31.31 -18.89 -8.42
C SER A 389 -30.45 -17.69 -8.01
N GLU A 390 -30.07 -16.86 -8.98
CA GLU A 390 -29.31 -15.63 -8.74
C GLU A 390 -29.99 -14.67 -7.74
N VAL A 391 -31.32 -14.54 -7.85
CA VAL A 391 -32.13 -13.68 -6.96
C VAL A 391 -32.31 -14.26 -5.56
N THR A 392 -32.08 -15.56 -5.39
CA THR A 392 -32.15 -16.26 -4.08
C THR A 392 -30.77 -16.76 -3.66
N SER A 393 -29.70 -16.11 -4.13
CA SER A 393 -28.33 -16.52 -3.84
C SER A 393 -28.11 -16.72 -2.33
N CYS A 394 -27.29 -17.71 -2.00
CA CYS A 394 -26.66 -17.72 -0.68
C CYS A 394 -25.84 -16.43 -0.53
N ALA A 395 -25.93 -15.82 0.65
CA ALA A 395 -25.38 -14.52 0.93
C ALA A 395 -25.23 -14.34 2.44
N ALA A 396 -24.07 -13.86 2.88
CA ALA A 396 -23.82 -13.48 4.26
C ALA A 396 -24.56 -12.18 4.61
N ILE A 397 -24.53 -11.22 3.69
CA ILE A 397 -25.23 -9.93 3.80
C ILE A 397 -26.14 -9.76 2.59
N ALA A 398 -27.38 -9.32 2.81
CA ALA A 398 -28.32 -9.03 1.73
C ALA A 398 -29.10 -7.72 1.95
N GLY A 399 -29.37 -7.00 0.87
CA GLY A 399 -30.24 -5.82 0.87
C GLY A 399 -31.10 -5.79 -0.39
N GLY A 400 -32.41 -5.59 -0.23
CA GLY A 400 -33.35 -5.64 -1.35
C GLY A 400 -34.47 -4.61 -1.19
N THR A 401 -34.77 -3.84 -2.23
CA THR A 401 -35.92 -2.90 -2.25
C THR A 401 -35.88 -1.88 -1.09
N ILE A 402 -34.75 -1.16 -0.97
CA ILE A 402 -34.52 -0.16 0.09
C ILE A 402 -34.51 1.25 -0.52
N THR A 403 -35.16 2.21 0.13
CA THR A 403 -34.93 3.64 -0.11
C THR A 403 -34.04 4.20 1.00
N VAL A 404 -32.89 4.73 0.63
CA VAL A 404 -31.85 5.17 1.57
C VAL A 404 -32.06 6.65 1.92
N ASN A 405 -32.47 6.92 3.15
CA ASN A 405 -32.69 8.27 3.67
C ASN A 405 -31.50 8.82 4.47
N SER A 406 -30.49 7.99 4.73
CA SER A 406 -29.17 8.38 5.22
C SER A 406 -28.15 7.33 4.76
N ASN A 407 -26.88 7.68 4.59
CA ASN A 407 -25.86 6.75 4.10
C ASN A 407 -25.92 5.40 4.83
N ILE A 408 -25.74 4.31 4.09
CA ILE A 408 -25.54 2.97 4.68
C ILE A 408 -24.07 2.62 4.54
N ILE A 409 -23.46 2.09 5.59
CA ILE A 409 -22.04 1.70 5.60
C ILE A 409 -21.92 0.22 6.00
N ILE A 410 -21.10 -0.53 5.26
CA ILE A 410 -20.59 -1.86 5.63
C ILE A 410 -19.07 -1.76 5.63
N GLN A 411 -18.44 -1.89 6.81
CA GLN A 411 -17.00 -1.65 6.92
C GLN A 411 -16.28 -2.58 7.89
N GLY A 412 -15.10 -3.09 7.48
CA GLY A 412 -14.18 -3.81 8.37
C GLY A 412 -14.57 -5.27 8.62
N PHE A 413 -15.25 -5.92 7.68
CA PHE A 413 -15.61 -7.33 7.78
C PHE A 413 -14.77 -8.20 6.84
N THR A 414 -14.43 -9.39 7.31
CA THR A 414 -14.12 -10.52 6.44
C THR A 414 -15.41 -11.27 6.16
N ILE A 415 -15.80 -11.40 4.90
CA ILE A 415 -17.05 -12.04 4.47
C ILE A 415 -16.69 -13.27 3.66
N VAL A 416 -17.09 -14.45 4.13
CA VAL A 416 -16.78 -15.73 3.48
C VAL A 416 -18.06 -16.27 2.84
N THR A 417 -18.03 -16.48 1.52
CA THR A 417 -19.19 -16.94 0.76
C THR A 417 -19.50 -18.42 0.99
N ASN A 418 -20.76 -18.81 0.76
CA ASN A 418 -21.23 -20.18 0.93
C ASN A 418 -20.46 -21.16 0.00
N PRO A 419 -19.90 -22.27 0.52
CA PRO A 419 -19.20 -23.27 -0.30
C PRO A 419 -20.15 -24.34 -0.89
N PHE A 420 -21.33 -24.53 -0.31
CA PHE A 420 -22.19 -25.70 -0.49
C PHE A 420 -23.22 -25.59 -1.62
N ASN A 421 -23.59 -24.38 -2.03
CA ASN A 421 -24.69 -24.11 -2.95
C ASN A 421 -24.22 -23.46 -4.27
N PRO A 422 -24.99 -23.62 -5.37
CA PRO A 422 -24.54 -23.25 -6.71
C PRO A 422 -24.49 -21.72 -6.92
N TRP A 423 -25.56 -21.00 -6.55
CA TRP A 423 -25.57 -19.54 -6.53
C TRP A 423 -25.14 -19.05 -5.15
N SER A 424 -23.95 -18.46 -5.08
CA SER A 424 -23.32 -18.00 -3.85
C SER A 424 -22.68 -16.64 -4.05
N THR A 425 -22.92 -15.73 -3.12
CA THR A 425 -22.32 -14.41 -3.08
C THR A 425 -21.96 -14.02 -1.65
N GLY A 426 -21.04 -13.08 -1.45
CA GLY A 426 -20.74 -12.54 -0.13
C GLY A 426 -21.79 -11.51 0.27
N ILE A 427 -21.97 -10.52 -0.61
CA ILE A 427 -22.93 -9.43 -0.44
C ILE A 427 -23.87 -9.39 -1.63
N TRP A 428 -25.17 -9.52 -1.37
CA TRP A 428 -26.22 -9.47 -2.38
C TRP A 428 -27.05 -8.18 -2.26
N LEU A 429 -27.05 -7.33 -3.29
CA LEU A 429 -27.81 -6.07 -3.29
C LEU A 429 -28.69 -5.95 -4.53
N ASP A 430 -29.96 -5.65 -4.34
CA ASP A 430 -30.92 -5.52 -5.43
C ASP A 430 -31.92 -4.38 -5.20
N ASN A 431 -32.19 -3.58 -6.23
CA ASN A 431 -33.22 -2.55 -6.24
C ASN A 431 -33.11 -1.55 -5.07
N ILE A 432 -31.94 -0.93 -4.88
CA ILE A 432 -31.71 0.06 -3.81
C ILE A 432 -31.64 1.47 -4.40
N ASN A 433 -32.57 2.32 -3.98
CA ASN A 433 -32.59 3.73 -4.33
C ASN A 433 -31.86 4.55 -3.26
N THR A 434 -30.68 5.04 -3.61
CA THR A 434 -29.82 5.84 -2.73
C THR A 434 -30.18 7.33 -2.68
N GLY A 435 -30.93 7.84 -3.67
CA GLY A 435 -31.27 9.26 -3.76
C GLY A 435 -30.03 10.16 -3.72
N ALA A 436 -29.96 11.08 -2.75
CA ALA A 436 -28.79 11.93 -2.51
C ALA A 436 -27.77 11.32 -1.54
N ASN A 437 -28.12 10.21 -0.89
CA ASN A 437 -27.26 9.48 0.05
C ASN A 437 -26.41 8.44 -0.70
N SER A 438 -25.60 7.68 0.02
CA SER A 438 -24.73 6.63 -0.56
C SER A 438 -24.90 5.29 0.15
N LEU A 439 -24.75 4.20 -0.61
CA LEU A 439 -24.51 2.86 -0.07
C LEU A 439 -23.03 2.56 -0.21
N ILE A 440 -22.34 2.44 0.92
CA ILE A 440 -20.88 2.41 1.00
C ILE A 440 -20.44 1.03 1.52
N ILE A 441 -19.61 0.35 0.75
CA ILE A 441 -18.90 -0.87 1.13
C ILE A 441 -17.43 -0.53 1.14
N ASP A 442 -16.85 -0.46 2.34
CA ASP A 442 -15.51 0.10 2.57
C ASP A 442 -14.63 -0.87 3.38
N LYS A 443 -13.37 -1.09 2.97
CA LYS A 443 -12.38 -1.87 3.74
C LYS A 443 -12.87 -3.26 4.19
N ASN A 444 -13.57 -3.99 3.32
CA ASN A 444 -13.97 -5.37 3.58
C ASN A 444 -13.07 -6.35 2.83
N ARG A 445 -12.89 -7.54 3.40
CA ARG A 445 -12.25 -8.70 2.76
C ARG A 445 -13.33 -9.70 2.38
N ILE A 446 -13.71 -9.78 1.11
CA ILE A 446 -14.74 -10.71 0.64
C ILE A 446 -14.06 -11.88 -0.05
N LEU A 447 -14.20 -13.05 0.55
CA LEU A 447 -13.50 -14.28 0.19
C LEU A 447 -14.48 -15.29 -0.39
N GLY A 448 -14.44 -15.42 -1.70
CA GLY A 448 -15.12 -16.48 -2.41
C GLY A 448 -14.65 -17.87 -1.96
N SER A 449 -15.59 -18.80 -1.86
CA SER A 449 -15.31 -20.18 -1.48
C SER A 449 -14.41 -20.85 -2.53
N THR A 450 -13.36 -21.51 -2.08
CA THR A 450 -12.32 -22.04 -2.97
C THR A 450 -12.59 -23.47 -3.43
N ASN A 451 -13.36 -24.23 -2.64
CA ASN A 451 -13.79 -25.59 -2.94
C ASN A 451 -15.32 -25.62 -3.03
N SER A 452 -15.86 -25.68 -4.25
CA SER A 452 -17.28 -25.96 -4.46
C SER A 452 -17.53 -27.45 -4.36
N ILE A 453 -18.36 -27.88 -3.40
CA ILE A 453 -18.99 -29.21 -3.46
C ILE A 453 -20.33 -29.19 -4.23
N SER A 454 -20.78 -28.00 -4.64
CA SER A 454 -21.99 -27.85 -5.45
C SER A 454 -21.75 -28.37 -6.88
N PRO A 455 -22.75 -29.05 -7.49
CA PRO A 455 -22.72 -29.40 -8.90
C PRO A 455 -22.52 -28.17 -9.80
N TYR A 456 -21.84 -28.39 -10.93
CA TYR A 456 -21.75 -27.42 -12.02
C TYR A 456 -23.14 -27.12 -12.61
N GLY A 457 -23.37 -25.86 -12.98
CA GLY A 457 -24.46 -25.48 -13.87
C GLY A 457 -24.04 -24.36 -14.81
N LEU A 458 -24.43 -24.50 -16.08
CA LEU A 458 -24.14 -23.49 -17.11
C LEU A 458 -24.73 -22.13 -16.71
N PHE A 459 -23.95 -21.06 -16.88
CA PHE A 459 -24.27 -19.67 -16.50
C PHE A 459 -24.48 -19.40 -15.01
N ILE A 460 -24.28 -20.40 -14.14
CA ILE A 460 -24.32 -20.17 -12.70
C ILE A 460 -23.09 -19.40 -12.27
N VAL A 461 -23.33 -18.37 -11.46
CA VAL A 461 -22.28 -17.45 -11.02
C VAL A 461 -22.10 -17.52 -9.53
N ARG A 462 -20.83 -17.63 -9.14
CA ARG A 462 -20.40 -17.43 -7.76
C ARG A 462 -19.61 -16.14 -7.69
N SER A 463 -20.12 -15.18 -6.93
CA SER A 463 -19.57 -13.83 -6.88
C SER A 463 -19.03 -13.45 -5.51
N GLY A 464 -18.12 -12.48 -5.44
CA GLY A 464 -17.83 -11.81 -4.17
C GLY A 464 -18.98 -10.86 -3.80
N ILE A 465 -19.31 -9.96 -4.73
CA ILE A 465 -20.42 -9.01 -4.59
C ILE A 465 -21.35 -9.14 -5.80
N TYR A 466 -22.65 -9.15 -5.53
CA TYR A 466 -23.71 -8.99 -6.51
C TYR A 466 -24.44 -7.66 -6.27
N VAL A 467 -24.54 -6.83 -7.32
CA VAL A 467 -25.31 -5.58 -7.31
C VAL A 467 -26.21 -5.44 -8.55
N SER A 468 -27.48 -5.15 -8.33
CA SER A 468 -28.49 -4.99 -9.37
C SER A 468 -29.36 -3.77 -9.08
N ASN A 469 -29.50 -2.88 -10.07
CA ASN A 469 -30.32 -1.68 -9.98
C ASN A 469 -30.08 -0.83 -8.71
N ILE A 470 -28.81 -0.58 -8.37
CA ILE A 470 -28.43 0.32 -7.28
C ILE A 470 -28.15 1.71 -7.87
N ARG A 471 -28.89 2.75 -7.46
CA ARG A 471 -28.77 4.08 -8.07
C ARG A 471 -29.01 5.24 -7.11
N PRO A 472 -28.45 6.44 -7.33
CA PRO A 472 -27.31 6.71 -8.23
C PRO A 472 -25.92 6.52 -7.57
N ASN A 473 -25.85 6.28 -6.26
CA ASN A 473 -24.61 6.42 -5.48
C ASN A 473 -24.20 5.12 -4.75
N LEU A 474 -23.83 4.09 -5.50
CA LEU A 474 -23.06 2.97 -4.94
C LEU A 474 -21.59 3.38 -4.80
N VAL A 475 -20.97 3.08 -3.65
CA VAL A 475 -19.53 3.31 -3.42
C VAL A 475 -18.90 2.02 -2.91
N LEU A 476 -18.02 1.43 -3.74
CA LEU A 476 -17.17 0.31 -3.35
C LEU A 476 -15.74 0.83 -3.27
N THR A 477 -15.17 0.89 -2.07
CA THR A 477 -13.83 1.46 -1.87
C THR A 477 -12.95 0.65 -0.93
N GLU A 478 -11.66 0.56 -1.26
CA GLU A 478 -10.65 -0.09 -0.40
C GLU A 478 -10.95 -1.55 -0.02
N ASN A 479 -11.75 -2.28 -0.83
CA ASN A 479 -12.08 -3.68 -0.56
C ASN A 479 -11.09 -4.63 -1.23
N TYR A 480 -10.89 -5.79 -0.59
CA TYR A 480 -10.27 -6.96 -1.20
C TYR A 480 -11.35 -7.98 -1.53
N ILE A 481 -11.55 -8.30 -2.81
CA ILE A 481 -12.70 -9.07 -3.29
C ILE A 481 -12.22 -10.21 -4.17
N VAL A 482 -12.58 -11.44 -3.81
CA VAL A 482 -12.32 -12.65 -4.59
C VAL A 482 -13.65 -13.35 -4.88
N GLY A 483 -13.90 -13.66 -6.15
CA GLY A 483 -15.06 -14.45 -6.58
C GLY A 483 -15.05 -15.88 -6.06
N GLY A 484 -16.18 -16.59 -6.11
CA GLY A 484 -16.24 -17.99 -5.68
C GLY A 484 -15.76 -18.94 -6.78
N SER A 485 -14.96 -19.95 -6.43
CA SER A 485 -14.50 -20.96 -7.39
C SER A 485 -15.52 -22.06 -7.63
N GLY A 486 -15.39 -22.77 -8.75
CA GLY A 486 -16.03 -24.09 -8.92
C GLY A 486 -17.43 -24.09 -9.55
N ASN A 487 -17.76 -23.11 -10.39
CA ASN A 487 -18.96 -23.15 -11.25
C ASN A 487 -18.69 -22.56 -12.65
N SER A 488 -19.72 -22.39 -13.49
CA SER A 488 -19.59 -21.83 -14.84
C SER A 488 -18.92 -20.46 -14.85
N GLN A 489 -19.29 -19.57 -13.92
CA GLN A 489 -18.64 -18.27 -13.80
C GLN A 489 -18.16 -17.99 -12.37
N SER A 490 -16.91 -17.54 -12.27
CA SER A 490 -16.31 -17.04 -11.03
C SER A 490 -16.07 -15.55 -11.19
N VAL A 491 -16.73 -14.73 -10.37
CA VAL A 491 -16.77 -13.27 -10.57
C VAL A 491 -16.41 -12.53 -9.30
N GLY A 492 -15.47 -11.59 -9.33
CA GLY A 492 -15.23 -10.70 -8.19
C GLY A 492 -16.47 -9.86 -7.86
N ILE A 493 -16.86 -8.99 -8.80
CA ILE A 493 -18.06 -8.14 -8.71
C ILE A 493 -18.97 -8.36 -9.91
N ARG A 494 -20.24 -8.68 -9.64
CA ARG A 494 -21.29 -8.85 -10.63
C ARG A 494 -22.28 -7.68 -10.58
N ILE A 495 -22.43 -6.97 -11.69
CA ILE A 495 -23.19 -5.72 -11.81
C ILE A 495 -24.29 -5.84 -12.86
N LEU A 496 -25.54 -5.51 -12.51
CA LEU A 496 -26.67 -5.56 -13.44
C LEU A 496 -27.61 -4.34 -13.35
N ASN A 497 -28.53 -4.28 -14.31
CA ASN A 497 -29.74 -3.46 -14.30
C ASN A 497 -29.50 -1.95 -14.10
N ASN A 498 -28.53 -1.41 -14.84
CA ASN A 498 -28.10 0.00 -14.80
C ASN A 498 -27.70 0.46 -13.39
N THR A 499 -26.95 -0.37 -12.66
CA THR A 499 -26.33 0.06 -11.41
C THR A 499 -25.35 1.21 -11.66
N GLU A 500 -25.42 2.24 -10.83
CA GLU A 500 -24.63 3.48 -10.93
C GLU A 500 -23.79 3.69 -9.66
N GLY A 501 -22.56 4.18 -9.84
CA GLY A 501 -21.66 4.41 -8.71
C GLY A 501 -20.18 4.51 -9.05
N VAL A 502 -19.37 4.33 -8.01
CA VAL A 502 -17.91 4.42 -8.04
C VAL A 502 -17.29 3.17 -7.42
N LEU A 503 -16.36 2.56 -8.15
CA LEU A 503 -15.46 1.51 -7.68
C LEU A 503 -14.07 2.14 -7.60
N ASN A 504 -13.54 2.35 -6.40
CA ASN A 504 -12.27 3.05 -6.18
C ASN A 504 -11.31 2.27 -5.28
N LYS A 505 -10.03 2.12 -5.62
CA LYS A 505 -9.01 1.53 -4.73
C LYS A 505 -9.29 0.10 -4.26
N ASN A 506 -9.98 -0.71 -5.07
CA ASN A 506 -10.25 -2.11 -4.72
C ASN A 506 -9.22 -3.04 -5.37
N TRP A 507 -8.95 -4.16 -4.70
CA TRP A 507 -8.37 -5.34 -5.31
C TRP A 507 -9.49 -6.31 -5.62
N ILE A 508 -9.71 -6.59 -6.90
CA ILE A 508 -10.84 -7.40 -7.34
C ILE A 508 -10.29 -8.52 -8.19
N SER A 509 -10.64 -9.74 -7.83
CA SER A 509 -10.28 -10.91 -8.63
C SER A 509 -11.42 -11.87 -8.87
N GLY A 510 -11.48 -12.37 -10.10
CA GLY A 510 -12.20 -13.62 -10.38
C GLY A 510 -11.39 -14.77 -9.81
N ALA A 511 -12.01 -15.73 -9.14
CA ALA A 511 -11.32 -16.97 -8.80
C ALA A 511 -11.36 -17.92 -10.01
N SER A 512 -11.45 -19.23 -9.81
CA SER A 512 -11.40 -20.18 -10.92
C SER A 512 -12.77 -20.76 -11.29
N HIS A 513 -13.09 -20.76 -12.59
CA HIS A 513 -14.29 -21.42 -13.13
C HIS A 513 -14.03 -22.90 -13.47
N VAL A 514 -15.11 -23.66 -13.63
CA VAL A 514 -15.05 -25.05 -14.12
C VAL A 514 -15.29 -24.99 -15.63
N ASN A 515 -14.23 -25.12 -16.42
CA ASN A 515 -14.27 -24.99 -17.88
C ASN A 515 -14.89 -26.24 -18.56
N LEU A 516 -16.21 -26.39 -18.53
CA LEU A 516 -16.93 -27.44 -19.27
C LEU A 516 -17.49 -26.93 -20.61
N ASN A 517 -17.75 -25.63 -20.72
CA ASN A 517 -18.27 -24.96 -21.90
C ASN A 517 -17.37 -23.75 -22.22
N ASP A 518 -16.25 -24.01 -22.90
CA ASP A 518 -15.29 -22.97 -23.26
C ASP A 518 -15.95 -21.83 -24.06
N GLY A 519 -15.63 -20.58 -23.68
CA GLY A 519 -16.24 -19.39 -24.26
C GLY A 519 -17.61 -19.03 -23.69
N LEU A 520 -18.15 -19.81 -22.75
CA LEU A 520 -19.31 -19.46 -21.90
C LEU A 520 -18.93 -19.45 -20.42
N ASP A 521 -18.05 -20.36 -20.02
CA ASP A 521 -17.46 -20.39 -18.69
C ASP A 521 -16.30 -19.39 -18.60
N PHE A 522 -16.26 -18.59 -17.53
CA PHE A 522 -15.31 -17.48 -17.40
C PHE A 522 -14.91 -17.20 -15.96
N SER A 523 -13.64 -16.83 -15.78
CA SER A 523 -13.14 -16.15 -14.60
C SER A 523 -13.05 -14.64 -14.86
N LEU A 524 -13.70 -13.83 -14.04
CA LEU A 524 -13.87 -12.38 -14.26
C LEU A 524 -13.59 -11.58 -12.98
N ALA A 525 -12.81 -10.50 -13.04
CA ALA A 525 -12.79 -9.57 -11.91
C ALA A 525 -14.12 -8.81 -11.83
N ILE A 526 -14.58 -8.25 -12.94
CA ILE A 526 -15.88 -7.57 -13.04
C ILE A 526 -16.70 -8.14 -14.19
N SER A 527 -17.95 -8.51 -13.91
CA SER A 527 -18.95 -8.86 -14.91
C SER A 527 -20.09 -7.85 -14.84
N ILE A 528 -20.37 -7.20 -15.97
CA ILE A 528 -21.50 -6.28 -16.12
C ILE A 528 -22.42 -6.85 -17.20
N ASN A 529 -23.69 -7.03 -16.87
CA ASN A 529 -24.68 -7.53 -17.82
C ASN A 529 -26.02 -6.82 -17.63
N ASN A 530 -26.50 -6.16 -18.68
CA ASN A 530 -27.83 -5.57 -18.70
C ASN A 530 -28.76 -6.35 -19.63
N PRO A 531 -30.03 -6.58 -19.24
CA PRO A 531 -31.01 -7.28 -20.08
C PRO A 531 -31.37 -6.51 -21.36
N ALA A 532 -31.07 -5.20 -21.41
CA ALA A 532 -31.21 -4.36 -22.59
C ALA A 532 -30.02 -3.38 -22.65
N VAL A 533 -29.71 -2.87 -23.84
CA VAL A 533 -28.64 -1.87 -24.04
C VAL A 533 -28.92 -0.64 -23.20
N ASN A 534 -27.99 -0.32 -22.31
CA ASN A 534 -28.09 0.85 -21.45
C ASN A 534 -27.22 2.01 -21.94
N THR A 535 -27.79 3.21 -22.02
CA THR A 535 -27.10 4.44 -22.46
C THR A 535 -26.84 5.45 -21.34
N THR A 536 -27.35 5.22 -20.12
CA THR A 536 -27.33 6.19 -19.00
C THR A 536 -26.49 5.76 -17.79
N GLN A 537 -26.06 4.50 -17.74
CA GLN A 537 -25.38 3.87 -16.62
C GLN A 537 -24.07 4.60 -16.33
N SER A 538 -24.02 5.30 -15.19
CA SER A 538 -22.81 5.97 -14.73
C SER A 538 -22.01 5.07 -13.80
N LEU A 539 -20.89 4.55 -14.29
CA LEU A 539 -19.97 3.75 -13.50
C LEU A 539 -18.55 4.30 -13.68
N LYS A 540 -17.93 4.72 -12.58
CA LYS A 540 -16.52 5.10 -12.55
C LYS A 540 -15.71 4.00 -11.87
N ILE A 541 -14.80 3.39 -12.61
CA ILE A 541 -13.88 2.36 -12.12
C ILE A 541 -12.49 3.01 -12.09
N ILE A 542 -12.01 3.36 -10.91
CA ILE A 542 -10.82 4.20 -10.74
C ILE A 542 -9.83 3.55 -9.76
N ASN A 543 -8.53 3.56 -10.07
CA ASN A 543 -7.49 3.06 -9.16
C ASN A 543 -7.71 1.63 -8.64
N ASN A 544 -8.25 0.71 -9.44
CA ASN A 544 -8.45 -0.68 -9.00
C ASN A 544 -7.36 -1.59 -9.58
N VAL A 545 -6.98 -2.60 -8.81
CA VAL A 545 -6.27 -3.77 -9.33
C VAL A 545 -7.32 -4.82 -9.67
N LEU A 546 -7.46 -5.13 -10.95
CA LEU A 546 -8.42 -6.09 -11.48
C LEU A 546 -7.66 -7.30 -12.03
N ASN A 547 -7.95 -8.47 -11.50
CA ASN A 547 -7.35 -9.71 -11.95
C ASN A 547 -8.44 -10.70 -12.34
N GLY A 548 -8.58 -11.02 -13.63
CA GLY A 548 -9.55 -12.00 -14.10
C GLY A 548 -9.45 -13.36 -13.38
N TYR A 549 -8.31 -13.70 -12.80
CA TYR A 549 -8.03 -15.02 -12.23
C TYR A 549 -7.16 -15.02 -10.96
N HIS A 550 -7.60 -15.70 -9.91
CA HIS A 550 -6.82 -15.93 -8.70
C HIS A 550 -6.98 -17.36 -8.20
N GLU A 551 -5.87 -18.09 -8.14
CA GLU A 551 -5.80 -19.43 -7.58
C GLU A 551 -5.97 -19.37 -6.07
N THR A 552 -7.10 -19.83 -5.59
CA THR A 552 -7.38 -19.97 -4.15
C THR A 552 -7.73 -21.40 -3.76
N ALA A 553 -7.91 -22.31 -4.74
CA ALA A 553 -8.34 -23.68 -4.53
C ALA A 553 -7.18 -24.62 -4.19
N ALA A 554 -7.44 -25.61 -3.34
CA ALA A 554 -6.48 -26.68 -3.04
C ALA A 554 -6.38 -27.71 -4.19
N THR A 555 -7.41 -27.78 -5.03
CA THR A 555 -7.41 -28.55 -6.28
C THR A 555 -7.24 -27.58 -7.46
N PRO A 556 -6.23 -27.74 -8.32
CA PRO A 556 -6.05 -26.89 -9.49
C PRO A 556 -7.28 -26.97 -10.39
N VAL A 557 -7.89 -25.83 -10.70
CA VAL A 557 -8.95 -25.70 -11.71
C VAL A 557 -8.43 -24.80 -12.80
N SER A 558 -8.32 -25.31 -14.03
CA SER A 558 -7.74 -24.54 -15.14
C SER A 558 -8.68 -23.44 -15.61
N ALA A 559 -8.26 -22.17 -15.55
CA ALA A 559 -8.90 -21.11 -16.32
C ALA A 559 -8.53 -21.22 -17.80
N VAL A 560 -9.54 -21.41 -18.66
CA VAL A 560 -9.34 -21.42 -20.12
C VAL A 560 -9.77 -20.11 -20.74
N SER A 561 -10.85 -19.51 -20.22
CA SER A 561 -11.32 -18.19 -20.62
C SER A 561 -11.37 -17.25 -19.40
N SER A 562 -10.66 -16.12 -19.47
CA SER A 562 -10.67 -15.12 -18.41
C SER A 562 -10.69 -13.70 -18.97
N ALA A 563 -11.25 -12.77 -18.19
CA ALA A 563 -11.14 -11.35 -18.47
C ALA A 563 -11.04 -10.50 -17.21
N GLY A 564 -10.37 -9.35 -17.30
CA GLY A 564 -10.39 -8.36 -16.22
C GLY A 564 -11.81 -7.80 -16.07
N ILE A 565 -12.34 -7.23 -17.15
CA ILE A 565 -13.70 -6.70 -17.21
C ILE A 565 -14.43 -7.33 -18.39
N GLN A 566 -15.64 -7.84 -18.14
CA GLN A 566 -16.61 -8.13 -19.19
C GLN A 566 -17.83 -7.21 -19.03
N ALA A 567 -18.12 -6.40 -20.04
CA ALA A 567 -19.23 -5.47 -20.06
C ALA A 567 -20.17 -5.76 -21.23
N LEU A 568 -21.37 -6.23 -20.92
CA LEU A 568 -22.39 -6.60 -21.91
C LEU A 568 -23.56 -5.60 -21.85
N ALA A 569 -23.94 -5.08 -23.02
CA ALA A 569 -25.06 -4.16 -23.24
C ALA A 569 -24.91 -2.80 -22.52
N ILE A 570 -23.76 -2.15 -22.69
CA ILE A 570 -23.48 -0.80 -22.17
C ILE A 570 -23.00 0.12 -23.31
N ASN A 571 -23.70 1.22 -23.58
CA ASN A 571 -23.28 2.27 -24.52
C ASN A 571 -23.11 3.64 -23.84
N SER A 572 -23.17 3.69 -22.51
CA SER A 572 -23.15 4.96 -21.79
C SER A 572 -21.80 5.65 -21.88
N SER A 573 -21.79 6.94 -22.20
CA SER A 573 -20.60 7.79 -22.10
C SER A 573 -20.14 8.03 -20.67
N ASN A 574 -20.93 7.62 -19.67
CA ASN A 574 -20.61 7.75 -18.25
C ASN A 574 -19.98 6.48 -17.66
N PHE A 575 -19.60 5.52 -18.51
CA PHE A 575 -18.76 4.38 -18.14
C PHE A 575 -17.28 4.75 -18.34
N ILE A 576 -16.57 4.95 -17.22
CA ILE A 576 -15.25 5.58 -17.20
C ILE A 576 -14.27 4.69 -16.44
N LEU A 577 -13.11 4.39 -17.06
CA LEU A 577 -12.02 3.65 -16.45
C LEU A 577 -10.76 4.51 -16.39
N ILE A 578 -10.30 4.84 -15.18
CA ILE A 578 -9.11 5.69 -14.98
C ILE A 578 -8.11 5.01 -14.06
N HIS A 579 -6.83 4.97 -14.43
CA HIS A 579 -5.75 4.51 -13.56
C HIS A 579 -5.96 3.11 -12.98
N ASN A 580 -6.56 2.16 -13.70
CA ASN A 580 -6.66 0.79 -13.22
C ASN A 580 -5.46 -0.03 -13.71
N THR A 581 -5.08 -1.04 -12.93
CA THR A 581 -4.22 -2.14 -13.41
C THR A 581 -5.13 -3.32 -13.69
N ILE A 582 -5.32 -3.65 -14.97
CA ILE A 582 -6.30 -4.63 -15.45
C ILE A 582 -5.55 -5.80 -16.08
N PHE A 583 -5.54 -6.94 -15.39
CA PHE A 583 -5.03 -8.19 -15.94
C PHE A 583 -6.18 -9.08 -16.40
N GLY A 584 -6.08 -9.54 -17.65
CA GLY A 584 -7.04 -10.46 -18.25
C GLY A 584 -7.13 -11.83 -17.59
N GLY A 585 -6.24 -12.15 -16.65
CA GLY A 585 -6.18 -13.44 -15.96
C GLY A 585 -5.34 -14.48 -16.72
N GLU A 586 -5.26 -15.69 -16.18
CA GLU A 586 -4.40 -16.77 -16.67
C GLU A 586 -5.05 -17.65 -17.76
N GLY A 587 -6.14 -17.20 -18.38
CA GLY A 587 -6.85 -17.96 -19.41
C GLY A 587 -5.92 -18.42 -20.56
N THR A 588 -5.92 -19.71 -20.85
CA THR A 588 -5.04 -20.30 -21.89
C THR A 588 -5.62 -20.23 -23.30
N SER A 589 -6.95 -20.19 -23.45
CA SER A 589 -7.62 -19.98 -24.74
C SER A 589 -7.88 -18.49 -24.94
N ARG A 590 -8.51 -17.83 -23.95
CA ARG A 590 -8.88 -16.41 -24.00
C ARG A 590 -8.39 -15.70 -22.76
N SER A 591 -7.67 -14.59 -22.96
CA SER A 591 -7.34 -13.64 -21.91
C SER A 591 -7.60 -12.24 -22.43
N PHE A 592 -8.63 -11.58 -21.89
CA PHE A 592 -9.00 -10.23 -22.29
C PHE A 592 -8.82 -9.24 -21.15
N GLY A 593 -8.11 -8.12 -21.37
CA GLY A 593 -8.10 -7.06 -20.36
C GLY A 593 -9.52 -6.52 -20.15
N ILE A 594 -10.11 -6.02 -21.23
CA ILE A 594 -11.49 -5.55 -21.30
C ILE A 594 -12.18 -6.25 -22.47
N HIS A 595 -13.35 -6.82 -22.21
CA HIS A 595 -14.24 -7.38 -23.21
C HIS A 595 -15.59 -6.66 -23.14
N HIS A 596 -15.91 -5.84 -24.12
CA HIS A 596 -17.09 -4.98 -24.12
C HIS A 596 -17.91 -5.19 -25.38
N GLN A 597 -19.13 -5.70 -25.21
CA GLN A 597 -20.05 -5.99 -26.29
C GLN A 597 -21.39 -5.27 -26.07
N ALA A 598 -21.95 -4.67 -27.11
CA ALA A 598 -23.27 -4.04 -27.08
C ALA A 598 -23.92 -4.02 -28.48
N VAL A 599 -24.89 -3.14 -28.72
CA VAL A 599 -25.47 -2.89 -30.06
C VAL A 599 -25.17 -1.46 -30.46
N GLY A 600 -24.66 -1.23 -31.68
CA GLY A 600 -24.33 0.10 -32.20
C GLY A 600 -22.96 0.62 -31.75
N ASN A 601 -22.77 1.93 -31.81
CA ASN A 601 -21.49 2.59 -31.55
C ASN A 601 -21.23 2.74 -30.05
N LEU A 602 -19.99 2.45 -29.62
CA LEU A 602 -19.54 2.61 -28.24
C LEU A 602 -18.88 3.96 -28.01
N ASN A 603 -19.18 4.60 -26.89
CA ASN A 603 -18.40 5.71 -26.36
C ASN A 603 -17.48 5.16 -25.27
N VAL A 604 -16.18 5.11 -25.54
CA VAL A 604 -15.18 4.49 -24.67
C VAL A 604 -14.36 5.57 -23.98
N ILE A 605 -14.22 5.49 -22.65
CA ILE A 605 -13.33 6.37 -21.89
C ILE A 605 -12.35 5.52 -21.08
N LEU A 606 -11.13 5.37 -21.61
CA LEU A 606 -10.01 4.64 -21.00
C LEU A 606 -8.82 5.57 -20.83
N LEU A 607 -8.48 5.85 -19.58
CA LEU A 607 -7.49 6.86 -19.23
C LEU A 607 -6.43 6.31 -18.29
N ASN A 608 -5.15 6.42 -18.65
CA ASN A 608 -4.02 6.08 -17.78
C ASN A 608 -4.04 4.65 -17.20
N ASN A 609 -4.64 3.68 -17.88
CA ASN A 609 -4.73 2.29 -17.39
C ASN A 609 -3.52 1.45 -17.83
N GLN A 610 -3.11 0.53 -16.97
CA GLN A 610 -2.21 -0.57 -17.32
C GLN A 610 -3.07 -1.77 -17.69
N ILE A 611 -3.13 -2.17 -18.96
CA ILE A 611 -4.00 -3.24 -19.45
C ILE A 611 -3.14 -4.38 -19.99
N VAL A 612 -3.26 -5.54 -19.34
CA VAL A 612 -2.39 -6.70 -19.56
C VAL A 612 -3.23 -7.93 -19.89
N SER A 613 -2.73 -8.79 -20.77
CA SER A 613 -3.30 -10.12 -21.02
C SER A 613 -2.24 -11.21 -20.90
N ASN A 614 -2.67 -12.46 -20.68
CA ASN A 614 -1.77 -13.61 -20.64
C ASN A 614 -1.08 -13.79 -22.00
N PRO A 615 0.27 -13.65 -22.06
CA PRO A 615 1.01 -13.82 -23.30
C PRO A 615 0.98 -15.27 -23.81
N LEU A 616 0.57 -16.24 -23.01
CA LEU A 616 0.44 -17.64 -23.43
C LEU A 616 -0.93 -17.98 -24.02
N ALA A 617 -1.92 -17.06 -23.94
CA ALA A 617 -3.25 -17.35 -24.44
C ALA A 617 -3.33 -17.35 -25.97
N THR A 618 -4.17 -18.21 -26.55
CA THR A 618 -4.38 -18.25 -28.01
C THR A 618 -5.05 -16.98 -28.54
N SER A 619 -6.00 -16.43 -27.78
CA SER A 619 -6.69 -15.17 -28.04
C SER A 619 -6.39 -14.22 -26.88
N ARG A 620 -5.44 -13.31 -27.09
CA ARG A 620 -4.94 -12.37 -26.08
C ARG A 620 -5.10 -10.93 -26.57
N ILE A 621 -6.18 -10.28 -26.14
CA ILE A 621 -6.58 -8.94 -26.61
C ILE A 621 -6.70 -8.02 -25.39
N CYS A 622 -6.07 -6.85 -25.43
CA CYS A 622 -6.11 -5.96 -24.27
C CYS A 622 -7.49 -5.28 -24.14
N ALA A 623 -8.04 -4.71 -25.22
CA ALA A 623 -9.41 -4.20 -25.26
C ALA A 623 -10.16 -4.75 -26.49
N LYS A 624 -11.19 -5.55 -26.24
CA LYS A 624 -12.00 -6.23 -27.26
C LYS A 624 -13.41 -5.67 -27.28
N TYR A 625 -13.78 -4.99 -28.36
CA TYR A 625 -15.09 -4.37 -28.55
C TYR A 625 -16.03 -5.18 -29.48
N ASP A 626 -15.66 -6.43 -29.79
CA ASP A 626 -16.40 -7.33 -30.69
C ASP A 626 -16.88 -6.62 -31.97
N VAL A 627 -18.15 -6.80 -32.36
CA VAL A 627 -18.75 -6.23 -33.56
C VAL A 627 -19.05 -4.74 -33.46
N ASN A 628 -18.80 -4.11 -32.31
CA ASN A 628 -19.16 -2.72 -32.06
C ASN A 628 -18.12 -1.74 -32.58
N PRO A 629 -18.50 -0.75 -33.41
CA PRO A 629 -17.63 0.37 -33.75
C PRO A 629 -17.38 1.25 -32.52
N VAL A 630 -16.14 1.71 -32.35
CA VAL A 630 -15.79 2.74 -31.37
C VAL A 630 -16.06 4.12 -31.96
N ASN A 631 -16.84 4.94 -31.25
CA ASN A 631 -17.21 6.28 -31.70
C ASN A 631 -16.03 7.24 -31.60
N ASN A 632 -16.06 8.30 -32.41
CA ASN A 632 -15.07 9.37 -32.41
C ASN A 632 -15.07 10.21 -31.12
N LEU A 633 -16.15 10.21 -30.34
CA LEU A 633 -16.22 10.84 -29.01
C LEU A 633 -15.47 10.05 -27.92
N SER A 634 -14.93 8.88 -28.26
CA SER A 634 -14.15 8.06 -27.33
C SER A 634 -12.80 8.71 -27.04
N ASN A 635 -12.33 8.55 -25.81
CA ASN A 635 -11.02 8.98 -25.35
C ASN A 635 -10.26 7.77 -24.82
N ILE A 636 -9.22 7.37 -25.53
CA ILE A 636 -8.39 6.20 -25.23
C ILE A 636 -6.95 6.69 -25.18
N ASN A 637 -6.56 7.29 -24.06
CA ASN A 637 -5.32 8.05 -23.94
C ASN A 637 -4.54 7.70 -22.66
N GLY A 638 -3.22 7.70 -22.74
CA GLY A 638 -2.31 7.38 -21.63
C GLY A 638 -2.33 5.92 -21.19
N ASN A 639 -2.93 4.99 -21.94
CA ASN A 639 -2.99 3.58 -21.55
C ASN A 639 -1.74 2.84 -22.03
N ASN A 640 -1.28 1.88 -21.23
CA ASN A 640 -0.25 0.93 -21.63
C ASN A 640 -0.89 -0.44 -21.91
N PHE A 641 -0.78 -0.91 -23.16
CA PHE A 641 -1.34 -2.18 -23.60
C PHE A 641 -0.21 -3.21 -23.72
N PHE A 642 -0.21 -4.26 -22.90
CA PHE A 642 0.89 -5.23 -22.88
C PHE A 642 0.42 -6.69 -22.82
N GLY A 643 1.27 -7.61 -23.28
CA GLY A 643 1.02 -9.06 -23.29
C GLY A 643 -0.01 -9.52 -24.34
N CYS A 644 -0.77 -8.61 -24.94
CA CYS A 644 -1.75 -8.91 -25.99
C CYS A 644 -1.11 -8.96 -27.39
N SER A 645 -1.67 -9.78 -28.27
CA SER A 645 -1.35 -9.77 -29.71
C SER A 645 -2.03 -8.60 -30.41
N VAL A 646 -3.17 -8.14 -29.88
CA VAL A 646 -3.93 -7.01 -30.38
C VAL A 646 -4.24 -6.06 -29.21
N PRO A 647 -3.70 -4.83 -29.21
CA PRO A 647 -4.03 -3.81 -28.21
C PRO A 647 -5.53 -3.51 -28.17
N VAL A 648 -6.11 -3.18 -29.33
CA VAL A 648 -7.55 -2.89 -29.44
C VAL A 648 -8.16 -3.58 -30.65
N GLU A 649 -9.27 -4.27 -30.45
CA GLU A 649 -10.06 -4.89 -31.52
C GLU A 649 -11.48 -4.31 -31.51
N THR A 650 -11.98 -3.91 -32.69
CA THR A 650 -13.34 -3.38 -32.85
C THR A 650 -13.90 -3.73 -34.21
N SER A 651 -15.19 -4.05 -34.26
CA SER A 651 -15.93 -4.52 -35.43
C SER A 651 -15.22 -5.66 -36.18
N THR A 652 -14.45 -5.32 -37.21
CA THR A 652 -13.63 -6.27 -37.99
C THR A 652 -12.15 -5.86 -38.08
N ASN A 653 -11.75 -4.83 -37.35
CA ASN A 653 -10.44 -4.20 -37.45
C ASN A 653 -9.67 -4.33 -36.14
N SER A 654 -8.38 -4.64 -36.26
CA SER A 654 -7.43 -4.59 -35.16
C SER A 654 -6.64 -3.29 -35.22
N PHE A 655 -6.33 -2.71 -34.07
CA PHE A 655 -5.60 -1.46 -33.91
C PHE A 655 -4.38 -1.66 -33.03
N ARG A 656 -3.30 -0.96 -33.37
CA ARG A 656 -2.03 -1.00 -32.64
C ARG A 656 -1.51 0.42 -32.41
N VAL A 657 -0.60 0.56 -31.46
CA VAL A 657 0.17 1.80 -31.27
C VAL A 657 1.14 1.96 -32.45
N CYS A 658 1.02 3.07 -33.18
CA CYS A 658 1.84 3.35 -34.37
C CYS A 658 2.68 4.62 -34.19
N GLY A 659 3.96 4.56 -34.57
CA GLY A 659 4.93 5.66 -34.45
C GLY A 659 5.86 5.52 -33.25
N PRO A 660 6.69 6.55 -32.96
CA PRO A 660 7.45 6.64 -31.71
C PRO A 660 6.47 6.70 -30.53
N GLU A 661 6.75 5.97 -29.45
CA GLU A 661 5.89 5.99 -28.27
C GLU A 661 6.18 7.22 -27.37
N PRO A 662 5.15 7.86 -26.79
CA PRO A 662 3.72 7.51 -26.89
C PRO A 662 3.12 7.74 -28.28
N GLY A 663 2.39 6.75 -28.79
CA GLY A 663 1.91 6.70 -30.17
C GLY A 663 0.40 6.57 -30.28
N ILE A 664 -0.17 6.86 -31.46
CA ILE A 664 -1.63 6.88 -31.65
C ILE A 664 -2.14 5.49 -32.07
N LEU A 665 -3.35 5.13 -31.63
CA LEU A 665 -4.04 3.92 -32.08
C LEU A 665 -4.52 4.06 -33.53
N ARG A 666 -3.90 3.29 -34.41
CA ARG A 666 -4.25 3.19 -35.82
C ARG A 666 -4.49 1.75 -36.22
N GLU A 667 -5.20 1.55 -37.31
CA GLU A 667 -5.44 0.22 -37.86
C GLU A 667 -4.11 -0.52 -38.07
N ALA A 668 -4.09 -1.78 -37.66
CA ALA A 668 -2.88 -2.59 -37.63
C ALA A 668 -2.28 -2.79 -39.04
N PHE A 669 -3.13 -2.74 -40.07
CA PHE A 669 -2.75 -2.84 -41.48
C PHE A 669 -2.42 -1.46 -42.05
N GLY A 670 -1.14 -1.09 -42.00
CA GLY A 670 -0.63 0.12 -42.67
C GLY A 670 -0.60 1.40 -41.82
N CYS A 671 -1.19 1.42 -40.61
CA CYS A 671 -1.13 2.57 -39.69
C CYS A 671 -1.57 3.91 -40.35
N THR A 672 -2.65 3.92 -41.13
CA THR A 672 -3.12 5.10 -41.88
C THR A 672 -4.38 5.73 -41.30
N THR A 673 -5.30 4.94 -40.76
CA THR A 673 -6.62 5.32 -40.23
C THR A 673 -6.63 5.27 -38.70
N LEU A 674 -7.12 6.35 -38.08
CA LEU A 674 -7.22 6.45 -36.63
C LEU A 674 -8.42 5.62 -36.13
N LEU A 675 -8.29 5.05 -34.93
CA LEU A 675 -9.43 4.43 -34.23
C LEU A 675 -10.53 5.45 -33.91
N THR A 676 -10.14 6.64 -33.46
CA THR A 676 -11.02 7.76 -33.10
C THR A 676 -10.65 9.00 -33.93
N ASN A 677 -11.39 10.11 -33.86
CA ASN A 677 -10.97 11.34 -34.55
C ASN A 677 -9.92 12.14 -33.75
N VAL A 678 -9.59 11.69 -32.53
CA VAL A 678 -8.61 12.32 -31.64
C VAL A 678 -7.23 11.67 -31.78
N SER A 679 -6.17 12.45 -31.59
CA SER A 679 -4.78 12.00 -31.67
C SER A 679 -4.26 11.47 -30.33
N ASP A 680 -5.06 10.65 -29.65
CA ASP A 680 -4.76 10.13 -28.32
C ASP A 680 -3.53 9.23 -28.31
N ALA A 681 -2.65 9.39 -27.32
CA ALA A 681 -1.33 8.75 -27.29
C ALA A 681 -1.29 7.63 -26.23
N ASN A 682 -0.76 6.47 -26.61
CA ASN A 682 -0.74 5.26 -25.78
C ASN A 682 0.63 4.56 -25.90
N PHE A 683 0.82 3.54 -25.06
CA PHE A 683 2.07 2.81 -24.88
C PHE A 683 1.89 1.30 -25.10
N ASN A 684 2.98 0.60 -25.41
CA ASN A 684 3.05 -0.86 -25.50
C ASN A 684 4.41 -1.35 -24.99
N HIS A 685 4.65 -1.15 -23.69
CA HIS A 685 5.89 -1.53 -23.02
C HIS A 685 5.63 -2.44 -21.83
N ASP A 686 6.54 -3.38 -21.60
CA ASP A 686 6.49 -4.35 -20.52
C ASP A 686 6.69 -3.68 -19.15
N PRO A 687 5.67 -3.62 -18.27
CA PRO A 687 5.85 -3.24 -16.88
C PRO A 687 6.44 -4.41 -16.08
N ILE A 688 7.45 -4.16 -15.25
CA ILE A 688 8.00 -5.21 -14.39
C ILE A 688 7.25 -5.18 -13.08
N PHE A 689 6.54 -6.27 -12.75
CA PHE A 689 5.90 -6.43 -11.44
C PHE A 689 6.82 -7.18 -10.48
N ARG A 690 6.81 -6.79 -9.21
CA ARG A 690 7.50 -7.54 -8.15
C ARG A 690 6.76 -8.84 -7.88
N ALA A 691 7.49 -9.85 -7.39
CA ALA A 691 6.85 -11.01 -6.79
C ALA A 691 5.96 -10.55 -5.62
N ALA A 692 4.67 -10.88 -5.67
CA ALA A 692 3.73 -10.51 -4.62
C ALA A 692 4.11 -11.21 -3.31
N THR A 693 4.12 -10.46 -2.21
CA THR A 693 4.41 -11.02 -0.87
C THR A 693 3.15 -11.27 -0.05
N ASN A 694 2.03 -10.66 -0.45
CA ASN A 694 0.70 -10.82 0.11
C ASN A 694 -0.36 -10.41 -0.94
N ASP A 695 -1.62 -10.66 -0.61
CA ASP A 695 -2.78 -10.44 -1.48
C ASP A 695 -2.97 -8.98 -1.96
N GLN A 696 -2.46 -7.99 -1.21
CA GLN A 696 -2.59 -6.57 -1.53
C GLN A 696 -1.35 -5.99 -2.25
N ASP A 697 -0.26 -6.75 -2.33
CA ASP A 697 0.95 -6.41 -3.07
C ASP A 697 0.94 -6.94 -4.53
N VAL A 698 -0.17 -7.56 -4.97
CA VAL A 698 -0.32 -8.09 -6.32
C VAL A 698 -0.28 -6.96 -7.35
N PHE A 699 0.46 -7.16 -8.45
CA PHE A 699 0.72 -6.17 -9.51
C PHE A 699 1.40 -4.87 -9.04
N ARG A 700 2.13 -4.93 -7.92
CA ARG A 700 2.99 -3.83 -7.50
C ARG A 700 4.22 -3.73 -8.41
N LEU A 701 4.51 -2.52 -8.88
CA LEU A 701 5.61 -2.27 -9.83
C LEU A 701 7.00 -2.44 -9.17
N ASP A 702 7.91 -3.06 -9.90
CA ASP A 702 9.33 -3.18 -9.56
C ASP A 702 10.08 -1.92 -9.93
N GLN A 703 11.05 -1.51 -9.11
CA GLN A 703 11.88 -0.32 -9.34
C GLN A 703 12.64 -0.33 -10.68
N ASN A 704 12.83 -1.50 -11.28
CA ASN A 704 13.50 -1.66 -12.58
C ASN A 704 12.52 -1.54 -13.77
N SER A 705 11.24 -1.24 -13.54
CA SER A 705 10.29 -1.00 -14.63
C SER A 705 10.74 0.19 -15.48
N LYS A 706 10.62 0.06 -16.80
CA LYS A 706 11.00 1.13 -17.73
C LYS A 706 10.03 2.30 -17.63
N CYS A 707 10.54 3.52 -17.73
CA CYS A 707 9.74 4.75 -17.58
C CYS A 707 8.53 4.79 -18.53
N ASN A 708 8.73 4.40 -19.79
CA ASN A 708 7.70 4.37 -20.82
C ASN A 708 6.65 3.25 -20.63
N SER A 709 6.79 2.40 -19.61
CA SER A 709 5.77 1.41 -19.21
C SER A 709 4.91 1.87 -18.04
N VAL A 710 5.39 2.84 -17.24
CA VAL A 710 4.78 3.25 -15.96
C VAL A 710 4.47 4.74 -15.87
N TYR A 711 5.01 5.57 -16.77
CA TYR A 711 4.76 7.01 -16.84
C TYR A 711 4.37 7.45 -18.23
N GLY A 712 3.71 8.61 -18.26
CA GLY A 712 3.33 9.31 -19.47
C GLY A 712 1.82 9.41 -19.66
N GLY A 713 1.05 9.15 -18.60
CA GLY A 713 -0.34 9.52 -18.54
C GLY A 713 -0.54 11.04 -18.49
N PHE A 714 -1.81 11.46 -18.40
CA PHE A 714 -2.19 12.87 -18.34
C PHE A 714 -3.35 13.13 -17.37
N ASP A 715 -3.54 14.39 -16.95
CA ASP A 715 -4.72 14.78 -16.18
C ASP A 715 -5.93 14.93 -17.11
N PRO A 716 -7.00 14.15 -16.94
CA PRO A 716 -8.19 14.31 -17.76
C PRO A 716 -8.98 15.59 -17.47
N GLY A 717 -8.67 16.33 -16.38
CA GLY A 717 -9.23 17.65 -16.12
C GLY A 717 -10.73 17.64 -15.79
N TYR A 718 -11.26 16.54 -15.23
CA TYR A 718 -12.65 16.48 -14.83
C TYR A 718 -12.97 17.49 -13.71
N PRO A 719 -14.19 18.04 -13.63
CA PRO A 719 -14.59 18.87 -12.50
C PRO A 719 -14.75 18.04 -11.20
N PRO A 720 -14.63 18.68 -10.02
CA PRO A 720 -14.97 18.04 -8.74
C PRO A 720 -16.34 17.35 -8.76
N PRO A 721 -16.51 16.18 -8.11
CA PRO A 721 -15.55 15.54 -7.20
C PRO A 721 -14.61 14.51 -7.86
N ILE A 722 -14.67 14.28 -9.18
CA ILE A 722 -13.93 13.20 -9.84
C ILE A 722 -12.40 13.28 -9.63
N PRO A 723 -11.73 14.46 -9.67
CA PRO A 723 -10.31 14.58 -9.37
C PRO A 723 -9.89 13.98 -8.02
N LEU A 724 -10.73 14.08 -6.99
CA LEU A 724 -10.43 13.51 -5.67
C LEU A 724 -10.31 11.98 -5.71
N LEU A 725 -10.88 11.33 -6.73
CA LEU A 725 -10.80 9.88 -6.90
C LEU A 725 -9.49 9.44 -7.54
N TYR A 726 -8.91 10.22 -8.47
CA TYR A 726 -7.76 9.79 -9.28
C TYR A 726 -6.44 10.52 -8.99
N GLN A 727 -6.45 11.64 -8.24
CA GLN A 727 -5.23 12.36 -7.86
C GLN A 727 -4.34 11.61 -6.86
N PHE A 728 -4.88 10.56 -6.25
CA PHE A 728 -4.16 9.67 -5.36
C PHE A 728 -4.29 8.26 -5.89
N ASP A 729 -3.23 7.47 -5.77
CA ASP A 729 -3.24 6.08 -6.17
C ASP A 729 -4.05 5.20 -5.21
N LEU A 730 -4.08 3.90 -5.50
CA LEU A 730 -4.73 2.88 -4.69
C LEU A 730 -4.20 2.81 -3.24
N LEU A 731 -2.94 3.16 -2.99
CA LEU A 731 -2.32 3.17 -1.67
C LEU A 731 -2.47 4.51 -0.93
N GLY A 732 -3.06 5.52 -1.58
CA GLY A 732 -3.24 6.87 -1.03
C GLY A 732 -2.03 7.79 -1.21
N ASN A 733 -1.05 7.40 -2.01
CA ASN A 733 0.04 8.28 -2.43
C ASN A 733 -0.47 9.29 -3.46
N ALA A 734 0.01 10.54 -3.37
CA ALA A 734 -0.28 11.53 -4.40
C ALA A 734 0.35 11.10 -5.73
N ARG A 735 -0.41 11.22 -6.82
CA ARG A 735 0.12 10.96 -8.16
C ARG A 735 1.20 11.98 -8.50
N SER A 736 2.34 11.52 -9.02
CA SER A 736 3.38 12.43 -9.49
C SER A 736 2.85 13.30 -10.63
N GLN A 737 3.07 14.60 -10.52
CA GLN A 737 2.81 15.60 -11.57
C GLN A 737 4.18 16.15 -12.03
N ASN A 738 4.95 15.37 -12.79
CA ASN A 738 6.35 15.75 -13.08
C ASN A 738 6.57 16.23 -14.51
N SER A 739 7.09 17.46 -14.61
CA SER A 739 7.62 18.14 -15.80
C SER A 739 9.12 17.85 -16.03
N SER A 740 9.64 16.69 -15.58
CA SER A 740 11.07 16.37 -15.60
C SER A 740 11.54 15.80 -16.95
N ALA A 741 12.86 15.89 -17.21
CA ALA A 741 13.52 15.50 -18.47
C ALA A 741 13.54 14.00 -18.78
N SER A 742 13.06 13.14 -17.86
CA SER A 742 13.07 11.67 -17.98
C SER A 742 11.71 11.07 -18.38
N VAL A 743 10.73 11.93 -18.67
CA VAL A 743 9.38 11.54 -19.10
C VAL A 743 9.33 11.52 -20.64
N PRO A 744 8.69 10.51 -21.28
CA PRO A 744 8.59 10.47 -22.74
C PRO A 744 8.07 11.78 -23.32
N ALA A 745 8.75 12.30 -24.35
CA ALA A 745 8.41 13.57 -24.98
C ALA A 745 6.96 13.55 -25.49
N GLY A 746 6.16 14.55 -25.07
CA GLY A 746 4.73 14.64 -25.42
C GLY A 746 3.76 14.08 -24.37
N SER A 747 4.26 13.60 -23.22
CA SER A 747 3.43 13.16 -22.10
C SER A 747 3.47 14.11 -20.89
N PHE A 748 2.42 14.10 -20.07
CA PHE A 748 2.25 15.02 -18.92
C PHE A 748 2.74 14.43 -17.58
N GLY A 749 3.46 13.31 -17.60
CA GLY A 749 4.20 12.79 -16.44
C GLY A 749 3.36 12.12 -15.33
N TYR A 750 2.09 11.78 -15.57
CA TYR A 750 1.30 10.97 -14.63
C TYR A 750 1.72 9.50 -14.70
N SER A 751 1.67 8.82 -13.56
CA SER A 751 1.84 7.36 -13.47
C SER A 751 0.65 6.62 -14.08
N ILE A 752 0.92 5.50 -14.73
CA ILE A 752 -0.06 4.63 -15.40
C ILE A 752 -0.37 3.44 -14.49
N GLY A 753 -1.65 3.05 -14.39
CA GLY A 753 -2.10 1.94 -13.54
C GLY A 753 -2.52 2.35 -12.13
N ALA A 754 -2.90 1.37 -11.30
CA ALA A 754 -3.55 1.58 -9.99
C ALA A 754 -2.67 2.15 -8.89
N MET A 755 -1.36 1.90 -8.95
CA MET A 755 -0.40 2.33 -7.94
C MET A 755 0.55 3.37 -8.53
N GLU A 756 1.01 4.30 -7.70
CA GLU A 756 2.09 5.20 -8.04
C GLU A 756 3.39 4.42 -8.20
N PHE A 757 4.22 4.83 -9.14
CA PHE A 757 5.57 4.29 -9.29
C PHE A 757 6.53 5.12 -8.45
N ASP A 758 7.19 4.49 -7.47
CA ASP A 758 8.14 5.15 -6.56
C ASP A 758 9.62 4.91 -6.97
N GLY A 759 9.87 4.39 -8.17
CA GLY A 759 11.21 4.09 -8.67
C GLY A 759 11.93 5.29 -9.30
N VAL A 760 13.23 5.15 -9.55
CA VAL A 760 14.02 6.16 -10.27
C VAL A 760 13.86 5.96 -11.77
N CYS A 761 13.46 7.00 -12.47
CA CYS A 761 13.37 7.01 -13.93
C CYS A 761 14.78 7.14 -14.56
N ASP A 762 15.38 6.01 -14.95
CA ASP A 762 16.53 6.02 -15.86
C ASP A 762 16.01 5.86 -17.31
N PRO A 763 16.25 6.83 -18.22
CA PRO A 763 15.70 6.85 -19.58
C PRO A 763 16.06 5.67 -20.48
#